data_AF-M4CL56-F1
#
_entry.id   AF-M4CL56-F1
#
_cell.length_a   1.000
_cell.length_b   1.000
_cell.length_c   1.000
_cell.angle_alpha   90.00
_cell.angle_beta   90.00
_cell.angle_gamma   90.00
#
_symmetry.space_group_name_H-M   'P 1'
#
loop_
_entity.id
_entity.type
_entity.pdbx_description
1 polymer ?
#
loop_
_entity_poly.entity_id
_entity_poly.type
_entity_poly.pdbx_seq_one_letter_code
_entity_poly.pdbx_strand_id
1 'polypeptide(L)'
;MAQRKSTKGNNRDTQTNTHSNHASIKTSSHQGKRIAKATLLLVLSIFVSAGLLSFLCCFDYTTLTGPRQVTTTITKPPIITLHRFPRQCGVVQNQTQPVSEDGTNKNKPRSNHSRPPTCPSYFRWIYEDLRPWRETGVTREILEKARSKAHFRVIILDGRVYVKKYRRPIETRDTFTLWGIVQLLQWYPGRLPDLELLFDADDRPTVRSIDYRGQQHPGPPPVFRYCSNDASLDIVFPDWSFWGWAELNIKPWAKSLVAIEEGNKMTQWEDRVPYAYWRGNPNVARTRKDLLRCNVSDQEDWNTRLYINDWATEFKEGFKNSNLENQCTHRYKIYIEGWAWSVSEKYIMACDSMTLNVRPTYYDFLIRGMVPLQHYWPIRDLGKCRSLKHAVHWGNTHVDQARKIGEEGSRYIREEVSMEYVYDYMFHLMNEYAKLLKFKPEIPLGAKEITTDSMGCPAKGRWRDFMAESMVMSPSEVSPCEMPLPYSPMELREVLERKANLTRQVEVWEDQYYQAKTIGRNGSGYVLKYLQMKYVYDYMFHILQSYGKLMKMNVEVPEGAKEVCPETMACPVKGGRMRQYMDDSLILSPSNKGSCETPPPFEDDELKKFLEKKKSVEKEVEKWTNEYWEEQNKSLQH
;
A
#
# COMPACT_ATOMS: atom_id res chain seq x y z
N MET A 1 -12.71 -42.54 -30.20
CA MET A 1 -13.80 -43.24 -30.93
C MET A 1 -14.32 -42.25 -31.97
N ALA A 2 -14.40 -42.60 -33.27
CA ALA A 2 -14.53 -41.68 -34.43
C ALA A 2 -13.32 -40.70 -34.60
N GLN A 3 -12.62 -40.57 -35.75
CA GLN A 3 -12.97 -40.14 -37.14
C GLN A 3 -13.29 -38.63 -37.25
N ARG A 4 -12.90 -37.85 -38.28
CA ARG A 4 -12.13 -37.94 -39.57
C ARG A 4 -11.69 -36.48 -39.94
N LYS A 5 -10.80 -36.07 -40.86
CA LYS A 5 -10.00 -36.60 -42.01
C LYS A 5 -8.47 -36.52 -41.68
N SER A 6 -7.39 -36.48 -42.52
CA SER A 6 -7.02 -36.12 -43.92
C SER A 6 -7.01 -34.59 -44.24
N THR A 7 -6.12 -34.00 -45.06
CA THR A 7 -5.25 -34.53 -46.16
C THR A 7 -3.87 -33.81 -46.28
N LYS A 8 -2.89 -34.44 -46.98
CA LYS A 8 -1.50 -33.98 -47.24
C LYS A 8 -1.28 -33.33 -48.64
N GLY A 9 -0.19 -32.55 -48.75
CA GLY A 9 0.58 -32.19 -49.95
C GLY A 9 1.84 -31.43 -49.47
N ASN A 10 3.11 -31.84 -49.57
CA ASN A 10 3.92 -32.55 -50.59
C ASN A 10 4.02 -31.80 -51.93
N ASN A 11 5.20 -31.59 -52.55
CA ASN A 11 6.60 -31.67 -52.07
C ASN A 11 7.58 -31.06 -53.11
N ARG A 12 8.84 -30.80 -52.71
CA ARG A 12 10.11 -30.78 -53.50
C ARG A 12 10.95 -29.49 -53.52
N ASP A 13 12.25 -29.76 -53.52
CA ASP A 13 13.42 -28.87 -53.53
C ASP A 13 13.93 -28.59 -54.95
N THR A 14 14.78 -27.57 -55.08
CA THR A 14 15.91 -27.60 -56.03
C THR A 14 17.07 -26.75 -55.48
N GLN A 15 18.33 -27.16 -55.73
CA GLN A 15 19.52 -26.66 -55.03
C GLN A 15 20.70 -26.43 -56.01
N THR A 16 21.21 -25.21 -56.06
CA THR A 16 22.55 -24.81 -56.61
C THR A 16 22.89 -23.43 -56.00
N ASN A 17 24.03 -23.17 -55.35
CA ASN A 17 25.43 -23.16 -55.83
C ASN A 17 25.65 -22.21 -57.04
N THR A 18 26.67 -21.35 -57.10
CA THR A 18 27.77 -21.00 -56.18
C THR A 18 28.41 -19.68 -56.64
N HIS A 19 28.92 -18.83 -55.73
CA HIS A 19 30.36 -18.43 -55.69
C HIS A 19 30.65 -17.36 -54.62
N SER A 20 31.91 -17.35 -54.17
CA SER A 20 32.49 -16.45 -53.17
C SER A 20 33.23 -15.26 -53.80
N ASN A 21 33.48 -14.22 -53.00
CA ASN A 21 34.73 -13.46 -53.10
C ASN A 21 35.12 -12.80 -51.76
N HIS A 22 36.43 -12.76 -51.47
CA HIS A 22 37.00 -12.13 -50.28
C HIS A 22 37.29 -10.63 -50.51
N ALA A 23 37.21 -9.81 -49.45
CA ALA A 23 38.09 -8.64 -49.29
C ALA A 23 38.27 -8.21 -47.82
N SER A 24 39.53 -8.27 -47.36
CA SER A 24 40.18 -7.56 -46.24
C SER A 24 39.33 -6.83 -45.18
N ILE A 25 39.48 -7.27 -43.92
CA ILE A 25 39.40 -6.39 -42.74
C ILE A 25 40.49 -5.30 -42.86
N LYS A 26 40.22 -4.06 -42.42
CA LYS A 26 41.25 -3.08 -42.04
C LYS A 26 40.85 -2.37 -40.76
N THR A 27 41.70 -2.46 -39.74
CA THR A 27 41.54 -1.77 -38.46
C THR A 27 42.02 -0.32 -38.55
N SER A 28 41.26 0.63 -38.01
CA SER A 28 41.80 1.92 -37.58
C SER A 28 41.54 2.12 -36.08
N SER A 29 42.62 2.30 -35.32
CA SER A 29 42.59 2.56 -33.89
C SER A 29 43.72 3.54 -33.58
N HIS A 30 43.38 4.81 -33.30
CA HIS A 30 44.11 5.71 -32.38
C HIS A 30 43.51 7.13 -32.37
N GLN A 31 42.40 7.36 -31.66
CA GLN A 31 42.00 8.74 -31.28
C GLN A 31 41.15 8.80 -29.99
N GLY A 32 40.11 7.96 -29.86
CA GLY A 32 39.14 8.04 -28.75
C GLY A 32 39.72 7.93 -27.32
N LYS A 33 40.87 7.27 -27.13
CA LYS A 33 41.48 7.06 -25.80
C LYS A 33 42.12 8.31 -25.15
N ARG A 34 42.32 9.41 -25.88
CA ARG A 34 42.82 10.68 -25.28
C ARG A 34 41.70 11.55 -24.70
N ILE A 35 40.57 11.66 -25.40
CA ILE A 35 39.46 12.54 -25.01
C ILE A 35 38.84 12.08 -23.68
N ALA A 36 38.53 10.79 -23.54
CA ALA A 36 37.90 10.23 -22.34
C ALA A 36 38.69 10.49 -21.03
N LYS A 37 40.03 10.54 -21.08
CA LYS A 37 40.86 10.84 -19.90
C LYS A 37 40.81 12.32 -19.50
N ALA A 38 40.71 13.24 -20.47
CA ALA A 38 40.60 14.67 -20.19
C ALA A 38 39.24 15.00 -19.55
N THR A 39 38.14 14.44 -20.09
CA THR A 39 36.80 14.63 -19.53
C THR A 39 36.69 14.11 -18.09
N LEU A 40 37.26 12.93 -17.81
CA LEU A 40 37.20 12.34 -16.47
C LEU A 40 37.94 13.18 -15.41
N LEU A 41 39.11 13.72 -15.74
CA LEU A 41 39.88 14.61 -14.84
C LEU A 41 39.13 15.92 -14.56
N LEU A 42 38.51 16.52 -15.58
CA LEU A 42 37.82 17.81 -15.44
C LEU A 42 36.52 17.65 -14.62
N VAL A 43 35.79 16.54 -14.80
CA VAL A 43 34.65 16.17 -13.94
C VAL A 43 35.10 15.95 -12.49
N LEU A 44 36.20 15.21 -12.25
CA LEU A 44 36.73 15.01 -10.90
C LEU A 44 37.06 16.35 -10.21
N SER A 45 37.70 17.30 -10.92
CA SER A 45 38.04 18.59 -10.33
C SER A 45 36.83 19.41 -9.89
N ILE A 46 35.71 19.31 -10.61
CA ILE A 46 34.46 20.01 -10.28
C ILE A 46 33.78 19.37 -9.04
N PHE A 47 33.79 18.04 -8.94
CA PHE A 47 33.25 17.36 -7.75
C PHE A 47 34.07 17.63 -6.49
N VAL A 48 35.40 17.70 -6.60
CA VAL A 48 36.28 18.02 -5.46
C VAL A 48 36.09 19.47 -5.00
N SER A 49 35.97 20.44 -5.91
CA SER A 49 35.75 21.84 -5.52
C SER A 49 34.35 22.07 -4.92
N ALA A 50 33.32 21.41 -5.45
CA ALA A 50 31.97 21.44 -4.87
C ALA A 50 31.95 20.84 -3.45
N GLY A 51 32.61 19.69 -3.24
CA GLY A 51 32.70 19.05 -1.92
C GLY A 51 33.39 19.92 -0.86
N LEU A 52 34.48 20.59 -1.23
CA LEU A 52 35.19 21.54 -0.34
C LEU A 52 34.35 22.77 0.03
N LEU A 53 33.55 23.30 -0.91
CA LEU A 53 32.62 24.40 -0.64
C LEU A 53 31.49 23.99 0.32
N SER A 54 30.93 22.79 0.17
CA SER A 54 29.98 22.26 1.16
C SER A 54 30.61 22.06 2.54
N PHE A 55 31.85 21.57 2.61
CA PHE A 55 32.53 21.33 3.89
C PHE A 55 32.85 22.61 4.67
N LEU A 56 33.05 23.74 3.98
CA LEU A 56 33.33 25.03 4.60
C LEU A 56 32.07 25.81 5.05
N CYS A 57 30.89 25.46 4.53
CA CYS A 57 29.62 26.08 4.95
C CYS A 57 28.92 25.35 6.11
N CYS A 58 29.47 24.25 6.64
CA CYS A 58 28.89 23.50 7.76
C CYS A 58 29.41 23.91 9.15
N PHE A 59 30.18 25.01 9.26
CA PHE A 59 30.71 25.54 10.52
C PHE A 59 30.13 26.92 10.87
N ASP A 60 28.81 27.03 10.95
CA ASP A 60 28.13 27.92 11.90
C ASP A 60 26.62 27.60 11.99
N TYR A 61 26.19 27.11 13.18
CA TYR A 61 24.86 27.20 13.83
C TYR A 61 24.63 26.02 14.81
N THR A 62 25.27 26.06 15.98
CA THR A 62 25.12 25.05 17.05
C THR A 62 24.92 25.66 18.45
N THR A 63 23.87 26.46 18.62
CA THR A 63 23.39 26.88 19.96
C THR A 63 21.86 26.92 20.06
N LEU A 64 21.33 26.39 21.17
CA LEU A 64 19.92 26.46 21.64
C LEU A 64 18.89 25.81 20.68
N THR A 65 18.11 24.81 21.10
CA THR A 65 17.34 24.74 22.35
C THR A 65 17.33 23.33 22.98
N GLY A 66 16.85 23.23 24.23
CA GLY A 66 17.12 22.09 25.12
C GLY A 66 16.30 20.80 24.89
N PRO A 67 16.77 19.64 25.40
CA PRO A 67 16.13 18.35 25.21
C PRO A 67 14.85 18.20 26.05
N ARG A 68 13.75 17.80 25.40
CA ARG A 68 12.61 17.19 26.11
C ARG A 68 13.01 15.78 26.56
N GLN A 69 12.95 15.51 27.86
CA GLN A 69 13.03 14.13 28.36
C GLN A 69 11.79 13.36 27.89
N VAL A 70 12.00 12.44 26.94
CA VAL A 70 11.03 11.37 26.63
C VAL A 70 11.39 10.19 27.52
N THR A 71 10.47 9.79 28.40
CA THR A 71 10.67 8.65 29.29
C THR A 71 10.51 7.34 28.52
N THR A 72 11.56 6.90 27.85
CA THR A 72 11.56 5.62 27.14
C THR A 72 11.44 4.47 28.13
N THR A 73 10.23 3.92 28.28
CA THR A 73 10.02 2.64 28.97
C THR A 73 10.67 1.53 28.17
N ILE A 74 11.84 1.08 28.61
CA ILE A 74 12.56 -0.04 27.99
C ILE A 74 11.81 -1.34 28.32
N THR A 75 10.85 -1.70 27.46
CA THR A 75 10.35 -3.07 27.35
C THR A 75 11.54 -3.98 27.01
N LYS A 76 11.83 -4.94 27.89
CA LYS A 76 12.88 -5.92 27.64
C LYS A 76 12.50 -6.76 26.41
N PRO A 77 13.43 -7.06 25.49
CA PRO A 77 13.13 -7.96 24.38
C PRO A 77 12.68 -9.33 24.93
N PRO A 78 11.66 -9.96 24.33
CA PRO A 78 11.13 -11.22 24.83
C PRO A 78 12.19 -12.32 24.74
N ILE A 79 12.41 -13.03 25.84
CA ILE A 79 13.33 -14.17 25.88
C ILE A 79 12.84 -15.21 24.86
N ILE A 80 13.73 -15.65 23.96
CA ILE A 80 13.42 -16.68 22.96
C ILE A 80 13.50 -18.07 23.63
N THR A 81 12.56 -18.34 24.53
CA THR A 81 12.28 -19.70 25.00
C THR A 81 11.65 -20.51 23.88
N LEU A 82 12.18 -21.70 23.62
CA LEU A 82 11.60 -22.64 22.66
C LEU A 82 10.41 -23.36 23.29
N HIS A 83 9.28 -22.66 23.38
CA HIS A 83 8.05 -23.19 23.94
C HIS A 83 7.59 -24.42 23.14
N ARG A 84 7.37 -25.53 23.85
CA ARG A 84 6.85 -26.78 23.31
C ARG A 84 5.74 -27.24 24.25
N PHE A 85 4.66 -27.77 23.70
CA PHE A 85 3.73 -28.59 24.47
C PHE A 85 4.50 -29.67 25.26
N PRO A 86 4.11 -29.97 26.51
CA PRO A 86 4.67 -31.07 27.28
C PRO A 86 4.80 -32.35 26.46
N ARG A 87 5.90 -33.10 26.68
CA ARG A 87 6.13 -34.37 25.98
C ARG A 87 5.10 -35.44 26.34
N GLN A 88 4.45 -35.29 27.50
CA GLN A 88 3.33 -36.12 27.96
C GLN A 88 2.08 -35.25 27.96
N CYS A 89 1.13 -35.61 27.10
CA CYS A 89 -0.16 -34.91 26.95
C CYS A 89 -1.20 -35.47 27.93
N GLY A 90 -0.87 -35.36 29.21
CA GLY A 90 -1.68 -35.81 30.34
C GLY A 90 -1.05 -35.33 31.65
N VAL A 91 -1.86 -35.25 32.71
CA VAL A 91 -1.52 -34.64 34.01
C VAL A 91 -1.47 -33.10 34.02
N VAL A 92 -2.57 -32.46 33.63
CA VAL A 92 -3.08 -31.26 34.34
C VAL A 92 -4.60 -31.37 34.55
N GLN A 93 -5.02 -32.16 35.55
CA GLN A 93 -6.36 -32.03 36.15
C GLN A 93 -6.33 -31.38 37.55
N ASN A 94 -5.13 -31.10 38.09
CA ASN A 94 -4.92 -30.72 39.49
C ASN A 94 -4.30 -29.29 39.66
N GLN A 95 -4.48 -28.38 38.69
CA GLN A 95 -4.11 -26.96 38.86
C GLN A 95 -5.32 -26.00 38.90
N THR A 96 -6.53 -26.53 38.86
CA THR A 96 -7.77 -25.83 39.27
C THR A 96 -8.21 -26.27 40.67
N GLN A 97 -7.30 -26.16 41.64
CA GLN A 97 -7.70 -26.01 43.04
C GLN A 97 -7.95 -24.51 43.32
N PRO A 98 -9.01 -24.14 44.05
CA PRO A 98 -9.11 -22.81 44.62
C PRO A 98 -7.92 -22.59 45.56
N VAL A 99 -7.28 -21.42 45.49
CA VAL A 99 -6.35 -21.01 46.55
C VAL A 99 -7.19 -20.71 47.79
N SER A 100 -7.22 -21.65 48.73
CA SER A 100 -7.78 -21.41 50.05
C SER A 100 -7.05 -20.25 50.72
N GLU A 101 -7.79 -19.27 51.23
CA GLU A 101 -7.22 -18.27 52.12
C GLU A 101 -6.84 -18.93 53.45
N ASP A 102 -5.54 -19.19 53.64
CA ASP A 102 -4.95 -19.41 54.95
C ASP A 102 -3.83 -18.38 55.20
N GLY A 103 -3.52 -18.14 56.46
CA GLY A 103 -3.04 -16.86 56.93
C GLY A 103 -1.55 -16.53 56.71
N THR A 104 -1.25 -15.26 56.98
CA THR A 104 0.08 -14.75 57.37
C THR A 104 1.20 -14.77 56.32
N ASN A 105 1.16 -13.82 55.39
CA ASN A 105 2.35 -12.96 55.20
C ASN A 105 2.02 -11.53 54.74
N LYS A 106 1.61 -10.67 55.67
CA LYS A 106 1.56 -9.21 55.45
C LYS A 106 2.98 -8.66 55.53
N ASN A 107 3.58 -8.36 54.37
CA ASN A 107 4.50 -7.21 54.11
C ASN A 107 5.35 -7.41 52.84
N LYS A 108 4.72 -7.26 51.66
CA LYS A 108 5.40 -6.73 50.47
C LYS A 108 4.77 -5.38 50.14
N PRO A 109 5.54 -4.32 49.83
CA PRO A 109 4.98 -3.08 49.34
C PRO A 109 4.19 -3.36 48.06
N ARG A 110 2.90 -2.99 48.06
CA ARG A 110 2.06 -3.06 46.87
C ARG A 110 2.62 -2.04 45.89
N SER A 111 3.35 -2.50 44.86
CA SER A 111 3.98 -1.64 43.87
C SER A 111 2.95 -0.67 43.30
N ASN A 112 3.32 0.61 43.17
CA ASN A 112 2.42 1.68 42.74
C ASN A 112 1.61 1.23 41.52
N HIS A 113 0.30 1.07 41.71
CA HIS A 113 -0.63 0.78 40.61
C HIS A 113 -0.73 2.02 39.73
N SER A 114 0.18 2.13 38.75
CA SER A 114 -0.02 2.97 37.58
C SER A 114 -1.40 2.65 37.00
N ARG A 115 -2.16 3.69 36.65
CA ARG A 115 -3.43 3.51 35.95
C ARG A 115 -3.19 2.65 34.70
N PRO A 116 -4.11 1.71 34.36
CA PRO A 116 -3.97 0.94 33.13
C PRO A 116 -3.86 1.88 31.93
N PRO A 117 -3.10 1.52 30.88
CA PRO A 117 -3.03 2.33 29.67
C PRO A 117 -4.42 2.45 29.04
N THR A 118 -4.70 3.58 28.39
CA THR A 118 -5.91 3.72 27.58
C THR A 118 -5.79 2.82 26.36
N CYS A 119 -6.87 2.11 25.98
CA CYS A 119 -6.84 1.26 24.79
C CYS A 119 -6.63 2.07 23.50
N PRO A 120 -5.99 1.48 22.47
CA PRO A 120 -5.94 1.99 21.10
C PRO A 120 -7.27 2.57 20.62
N SER A 121 -7.21 3.66 19.86
CA SER A 121 -8.40 4.47 19.53
C SER A 121 -9.47 3.69 18.76
N TYR A 122 -9.08 2.64 18.05
CA TYR A 122 -9.98 1.78 17.29
C TYR A 122 -10.90 0.90 18.16
N PHE A 123 -10.63 0.73 19.46
CA PHE A 123 -11.52 0.00 20.37
C PHE A 123 -12.90 0.68 20.48
N ARG A 124 -12.98 2.00 20.24
CA ARG A 124 -14.26 2.76 20.21
C ARG A 124 -15.25 2.19 19.18
N TRP A 125 -14.80 1.47 18.16
CA TRP A 125 -15.66 0.82 17.16
C TRP A 125 -16.44 -0.39 17.69
N ILE A 126 -16.04 -0.99 18.82
CA ILE A 126 -16.82 -2.05 19.50
C ILE A 126 -18.23 -1.54 19.80
N TYR A 127 -18.39 -0.28 20.20
CA TYR A 127 -19.68 0.32 20.50
C TYR A 127 -20.57 0.50 19.25
N GLU A 128 -19.99 0.73 18.08
CA GLU A 128 -20.74 0.88 16.82
C GLU A 128 -21.07 -0.49 16.21
N ASP A 129 -20.17 -1.48 16.29
CA ASP A 129 -20.46 -2.87 15.88
C ASP A 129 -21.61 -3.48 16.71
N LEU A 130 -21.64 -3.19 18.01
CA LEU A 130 -22.67 -3.68 18.93
C LEU A 130 -23.93 -2.81 18.99
N ARG A 131 -23.91 -1.61 18.38
CA ARG A 131 -25.01 -0.64 18.36
C ARG A 131 -26.38 -1.22 17.92
N PRO A 132 -26.48 -2.14 16.94
CA PRO A 132 -27.78 -2.69 16.51
C PRO A 132 -28.56 -3.44 17.60
N TRP A 133 -27.92 -3.82 18.71
CA TRP A 133 -28.54 -4.51 19.84
C TRP A 133 -28.57 -3.67 21.12
N ARG A 134 -28.13 -2.40 21.09
CA ARG A 134 -27.96 -1.56 22.29
C ARG A 134 -29.26 -1.38 23.09
N GLU A 135 -30.39 -1.23 22.41
CA GLU A 135 -31.71 -1.00 23.03
C GLU A 135 -32.51 -2.30 23.21
N THR A 136 -32.47 -3.18 22.21
CA THR A 136 -33.26 -4.42 22.15
C THR A 136 -32.60 -5.61 22.84
N GLY A 137 -31.27 -5.64 22.88
CA GLY A 137 -30.48 -6.79 23.29
C GLY A 137 -30.50 -7.95 22.29
N VAL A 138 -29.84 -9.05 22.69
CA VAL A 138 -29.84 -10.32 21.97
C VAL A 138 -30.73 -11.30 22.73
N THR A 139 -31.88 -11.66 22.14
CA THR A 139 -32.75 -12.73 22.66
C THR A 139 -32.31 -14.09 22.14
N ARG A 140 -32.84 -15.17 22.75
CA ARG A 140 -32.57 -16.55 22.34
C ARG A 140 -33.02 -16.81 20.89
N GLU A 141 -34.14 -16.23 20.44
CA GLU A 141 -34.63 -16.39 19.06
C GLU A 141 -33.80 -15.58 18.06
N ILE A 142 -33.27 -14.41 18.44
CA ILE A 142 -32.36 -13.62 17.60
C ILE A 142 -31.02 -14.36 17.45
N LEU A 143 -30.51 -14.97 18.52
CA LEU A 143 -29.30 -15.79 18.48
C LEU A 143 -29.45 -17.02 17.57
N GLU A 144 -30.53 -17.81 17.67
CA GLU A 144 -30.71 -18.98 16.79
C GLU A 144 -30.88 -18.61 15.31
N LYS A 145 -31.35 -17.40 14.96
CA LYS A 145 -31.36 -16.94 13.54
C LYS A 145 -29.94 -16.85 12.96
N ALA A 146 -28.92 -16.55 13.77
CA ALA A 146 -27.52 -16.52 13.37
C ALA A 146 -26.97 -17.91 12.97
N ARG A 147 -27.57 -18.99 13.47
CA ARG A 147 -27.13 -20.38 13.24
C ARG A 147 -27.15 -20.81 11.77
N SER A 148 -28.00 -20.19 10.95
CA SER A 148 -28.03 -20.38 9.50
C SER A 148 -26.76 -19.90 8.80
N LYS A 149 -26.03 -18.96 9.41
CA LYS A 149 -24.79 -18.37 8.90
C LYS A 149 -23.56 -18.97 9.58
N ALA A 150 -23.64 -19.22 10.88
CA ALA A 150 -22.51 -19.69 11.68
C ALA A 150 -21.82 -20.97 11.15
N HIS A 151 -20.50 -21.00 11.34
CA HIS A 151 -19.68 -22.21 11.28
C HIS A 151 -19.69 -22.95 12.63
N PHE A 152 -19.65 -22.21 13.73
CA PHE A 152 -19.68 -22.75 15.09
C PHE A 152 -20.33 -21.78 16.08
N ARG A 153 -20.78 -22.32 17.22
CA ARG A 153 -21.21 -21.59 18.41
C ARG A 153 -20.21 -21.81 19.53
N VAL A 154 -19.82 -20.73 20.19
CA VAL A 154 -18.98 -20.74 21.39
C VAL A 154 -19.85 -20.38 22.60
N ILE A 155 -19.66 -21.09 23.70
CA ILE A 155 -20.29 -20.83 24.98
C ILE A 155 -19.15 -20.69 25.99
N ILE A 156 -19.14 -19.61 26.75
CA ILE A 156 -18.33 -19.49 27.97
C ILE A 156 -19.30 -19.63 29.14
N LEU A 157 -18.97 -20.53 30.07
CA LEU A 157 -19.74 -20.79 31.29
C LEU A 157 -18.78 -21.19 32.41
N ASP A 158 -18.87 -20.53 33.57
CA ASP A 158 -17.97 -20.73 34.73
C ASP A 158 -16.47 -20.61 34.36
N GLY A 159 -16.13 -19.71 33.42
CA GLY A 159 -14.75 -19.56 32.92
C GLY A 159 -14.23 -20.74 32.07
N ARG A 160 -15.08 -21.65 31.60
CA ARG A 160 -14.75 -22.75 30.68
C ARG A 160 -15.35 -22.52 29.30
N VAL A 161 -14.67 -23.00 28.25
CA VAL A 161 -15.10 -22.81 26.85
C VAL A 161 -15.69 -24.10 26.28
N TYR A 162 -16.91 -24.02 25.76
CA TYR A 162 -17.58 -25.08 25.02
C TYR A 162 -17.83 -24.65 23.58
N VAL A 163 -17.61 -25.55 22.62
CA VAL A 163 -17.86 -25.31 21.20
C VAL A 163 -18.81 -26.33 20.60
N LYS A 164 -19.77 -25.85 19.80
CA LYS A 164 -20.61 -26.67 18.92
C LYS A 164 -20.38 -26.25 17.47
N LYS A 165 -19.66 -27.09 16.70
CA LYS A 165 -19.45 -26.89 15.26
C LYS A 165 -20.71 -27.32 14.48
N TYR A 166 -21.11 -26.52 13.49
CA TYR A 166 -22.28 -26.78 12.62
C TYR A 166 -21.86 -27.22 11.22
N ARG A 167 -20.85 -26.55 10.65
CA ARG A 167 -20.25 -26.83 9.34
C ARG A 167 -18.75 -26.52 9.37
N ARG A 168 -17.98 -27.03 8.40
CA ARG A 168 -16.54 -26.73 8.26
C ARG A 168 -16.36 -25.44 7.44
N PRO A 169 -15.51 -24.49 7.85
CA PRO A 169 -15.17 -23.32 7.04
C PRO A 169 -14.14 -23.67 5.96
N ILE A 170 -13.70 -22.64 5.23
CA ILE A 170 -12.41 -22.66 4.54
C ILE A 170 -11.27 -22.99 5.54
N GLU A 171 -10.42 -23.96 5.20
CA GLU A 171 -9.18 -24.31 5.93
C GLU A 171 -9.40 -24.59 7.44
N THR A 172 -8.36 -24.47 8.28
CA THR A 172 -8.45 -24.66 9.74
C THR A 172 -8.68 -23.36 10.53
N ARG A 173 -9.29 -22.36 9.89
CA ARG A 173 -9.56 -21.03 10.47
C ARG A 173 -10.34 -21.09 11.78
N ASP A 174 -11.36 -21.96 11.84
CA ASP A 174 -12.12 -22.19 13.06
C ASP A 174 -11.23 -22.66 14.22
N THR A 175 -10.19 -23.42 13.93
CA THR A 175 -9.34 -24.09 14.90
C THR A 175 -8.33 -23.11 15.49
N PHE A 176 -7.78 -22.19 14.70
CA PHE A 176 -6.93 -21.11 15.23
C PHE A 176 -7.74 -19.98 15.89
N THR A 177 -8.97 -19.67 15.47
CA THR A 177 -9.87 -18.75 16.21
C THR A 177 -10.33 -19.33 17.55
N LEU A 178 -10.72 -20.60 17.59
CA LEU A 178 -11.05 -21.28 18.85
C LEU A 178 -9.84 -21.39 19.78
N TRP A 179 -8.65 -21.64 19.22
CA TRP A 179 -7.40 -21.62 19.98
C TRP A 179 -7.14 -20.25 20.60
N GLY A 180 -7.33 -19.16 19.83
CA GLY A 180 -7.21 -17.79 20.32
C GLY A 180 -8.18 -17.45 21.45
N ILE A 181 -9.43 -17.92 21.37
CA ILE A 181 -10.40 -17.78 22.47
C ILE A 181 -9.94 -18.57 23.71
N VAL A 182 -9.40 -19.78 23.56
CA VAL A 182 -8.81 -20.53 24.68
C VAL A 182 -7.60 -19.78 25.27
N GLN A 183 -6.74 -19.17 24.44
CA GLN A 183 -5.61 -18.37 24.92
C GLN A 183 -6.06 -17.11 25.67
N LEU A 184 -7.14 -16.45 25.22
CA LEU A 184 -7.74 -15.32 25.93
C LEU A 184 -8.19 -15.71 27.35
N LEU A 185 -8.77 -16.90 27.54
CA LEU A 185 -9.15 -17.38 28.88
C LEU A 185 -7.94 -17.82 29.73
N GLN A 186 -6.81 -18.18 29.13
CA GLN A 186 -5.55 -18.37 29.88
C GLN A 186 -4.91 -17.02 30.26
N TRP A 187 -5.05 -16.00 29.41
CA TRP A 187 -4.54 -14.64 29.64
C TRP A 187 -5.37 -13.89 30.69
N TYR A 188 -6.69 -14.08 30.69
CA TYR A 188 -7.64 -13.50 31.65
C TYR A 188 -8.57 -14.54 32.31
N PRO A 189 -8.05 -15.47 33.15
CA PRO A 189 -8.83 -16.54 33.77
C PRO A 189 -9.95 -16.02 34.66
N GLY A 190 -11.17 -16.52 34.45
CA GLY A 190 -12.35 -16.14 35.26
C GLY A 190 -12.80 -14.69 35.14
N ARG A 191 -12.21 -13.89 34.24
CA ARG A 191 -12.54 -12.45 34.06
C ARG A 191 -13.51 -12.16 32.92
N LEU A 192 -13.81 -13.15 32.07
CA LEU A 192 -14.87 -13.06 31.07
C LEU A 192 -16.20 -13.50 31.70
N PRO A 193 -17.31 -12.79 31.46
CA PRO A 193 -18.64 -13.21 31.87
C PRO A 193 -19.10 -14.43 31.06
N ASP A 194 -20.09 -15.15 31.60
CA ASP A 194 -20.79 -16.18 30.84
C ASP A 194 -21.43 -15.56 29.59
N LEU A 195 -21.22 -16.16 28.42
CA LEU A 195 -21.78 -15.67 27.15
C LEU A 195 -21.95 -16.79 26.12
N GLU A 196 -22.78 -16.54 25.12
CA GLU A 196 -22.88 -17.38 23.92
C GLU A 196 -22.76 -16.54 22.65
N LEU A 197 -21.85 -16.89 21.75
CA LEU A 197 -21.71 -16.24 20.45
C LEU A 197 -21.74 -17.26 19.30
N LEU A 198 -22.13 -16.80 18.12
CA LEU A 198 -22.08 -17.58 16.88
C LEU A 198 -21.12 -16.92 15.90
N PHE A 199 -20.22 -17.72 15.34
CA PHE A 199 -19.10 -17.26 14.52
C PHE A 199 -19.17 -17.86 13.12
N ASP A 200 -18.94 -17.06 12.08
CA ASP A 200 -18.74 -17.52 10.71
C ASP A 200 -17.33 -17.16 10.22
N ALA A 201 -16.51 -18.20 10.00
CA ALA A 201 -15.08 -18.10 9.68
C ALA A 201 -14.77 -18.04 8.15
N ASP A 202 -15.76 -17.89 7.29
CA ASP A 202 -15.54 -17.59 5.87
C ASP A 202 -15.26 -16.10 5.62
N ASP A 203 -14.91 -15.74 4.39
CA ASP A 203 -14.38 -14.43 4.05
C ASP A 203 -15.38 -13.25 4.07
N ARG A 204 -16.64 -13.44 3.65
CA ARG A 204 -17.57 -12.31 3.38
C ARG A 204 -18.61 -12.07 4.47
N PRO A 205 -18.93 -10.80 4.82
CA PRO A 205 -20.06 -10.44 5.68
C PRO A 205 -21.39 -11.00 5.17
N THR A 206 -22.32 -11.27 6.10
CA THR A 206 -23.54 -12.07 5.88
C THR A 206 -24.83 -11.46 6.42
N VAL A 207 -24.75 -10.40 7.22
CA VAL A 207 -25.92 -9.74 7.84
C VAL A 207 -26.06 -8.35 7.21
N ARG A 208 -26.77 -8.26 6.08
CA ARG A 208 -26.87 -7.00 5.32
C ARG A 208 -27.68 -5.96 6.09
N SER A 209 -27.18 -4.73 6.20
CA SER A 209 -27.84 -3.65 6.95
C SER A 209 -29.15 -3.17 6.34
N ILE A 210 -29.43 -3.52 5.07
CA ILE A 210 -30.70 -3.24 4.38
C ILE A 210 -31.85 -4.14 4.85
N ASP A 211 -31.56 -5.37 5.31
CA ASP A 211 -32.58 -6.38 5.66
C ASP A 211 -33.23 -6.13 7.05
N TYR A 212 -32.74 -5.13 7.79
CA TYR A 212 -33.12 -4.84 9.18
C TYR A 212 -33.43 -3.34 9.41
N ARG A 213 -33.85 -2.61 8.36
CA ARG A 213 -34.22 -1.18 8.48
C ARG A 213 -35.71 -1.01 8.79
N GLY A 214 -36.03 -0.26 9.84
CA GLY A 214 -37.40 0.14 10.18
C GLY A 214 -37.97 -0.57 11.40
N GLN A 215 -39.04 -0.01 11.97
CA GLN A 215 -39.56 -0.34 13.31
C GLN A 215 -40.21 -1.72 13.45
N GLN A 216 -40.53 -2.42 12.35
CA GLN A 216 -41.29 -3.68 12.37
C GLN A 216 -40.42 -4.95 12.29
N HIS A 217 -39.09 -4.82 12.16
CA HIS A 217 -38.20 -5.97 12.01
C HIS A 217 -37.63 -6.43 13.37
N PRO A 218 -37.54 -7.75 13.62
CA PRO A 218 -36.79 -8.26 14.76
C PRO A 218 -35.30 -7.91 14.56
N GLY A 219 -34.59 -7.66 15.68
CA GLY A 219 -33.18 -7.29 15.65
C GLY A 219 -32.30 -8.25 14.83
N PRO A 220 -31.23 -7.75 14.21
CA PRO A 220 -30.36 -8.53 13.34
C PRO A 220 -29.76 -9.74 14.09
N PRO A 221 -29.47 -10.86 13.41
CA PRO A 221 -28.77 -11.98 14.03
C PRO A 221 -27.31 -11.60 14.30
N PRO A 222 -26.81 -11.66 15.55
CA PRO A 222 -25.40 -11.39 15.84
C PRO A 222 -24.53 -12.53 15.30
N VAL A 223 -23.71 -12.21 14.30
CA VAL A 223 -22.73 -13.12 13.71
C VAL A 223 -21.36 -12.49 13.89
N PHE A 224 -20.46 -13.15 14.61
CA PHE A 224 -19.07 -12.76 14.71
C PHE A 224 -18.30 -13.18 13.45
N ARG A 225 -17.47 -12.28 12.94
CA ARG A 225 -16.65 -12.45 11.72
C ARG A 225 -15.34 -11.71 11.84
N TYR A 226 -14.46 -11.94 10.86
CA TYR A 226 -13.16 -11.27 10.75
C TYR A 226 -13.21 -9.89 10.07
N CYS A 227 -14.29 -9.58 9.34
CA CYS A 227 -14.51 -8.26 8.73
C CYS A 227 -16.01 -7.93 8.62
N SER A 228 -16.31 -6.65 8.39
CA SER A 228 -17.62 -6.12 8.03
C SER A 228 -17.46 -4.99 6.99
N ASN A 229 -18.54 -4.29 6.65
CA ASN A 229 -18.54 -3.08 5.81
C ASN A 229 -19.80 -2.23 6.07
N ASP A 230 -19.88 -1.02 5.51
CA ASP A 230 -20.99 -0.07 5.70
C ASP A 230 -22.38 -0.62 5.28
N ALA A 231 -22.41 -1.72 4.51
CA ALA A 231 -23.62 -2.41 4.07
C ALA A 231 -23.93 -3.68 4.90
N SER A 232 -23.21 -3.95 5.98
CA SER A 232 -23.37 -5.14 6.83
C SER A 232 -23.29 -4.83 8.34
N LEU A 233 -23.73 -5.80 9.15
CA LEU A 233 -23.90 -5.72 10.61
C LEU A 233 -23.23 -6.92 11.31
N ASP A 234 -22.26 -7.55 10.64
CA ASP A 234 -21.47 -8.64 11.20
C ASP A 234 -20.45 -8.06 12.21
N ILE A 235 -20.31 -8.68 13.38
CA ILE A 235 -19.51 -8.16 14.51
C ILE A 235 -18.03 -8.50 14.29
N VAL A 236 -17.13 -7.51 14.34
CA VAL A 236 -15.74 -7.69 13.89
C VAL A 236 -14.81 -8.15 15.03
N PHE A 237 -14.18 -9.30 14.82
CA PHE A 237 -13.29 -10.02 15.74
C PHE A 237 -11.92 -10.28 15.08
N PRO A 238 -10.80 -10.34 15.83
CA PRO A 238 -9.47 -10.60 15.24
C PRO A 238 -9.39 -11.91 14.44
N ASP A 239 -8.62 -11.87 13.34
CA ASP A 239 -8.50 -13.01 12.42
C ASP A 239 -7.69 -14.18 13.01
N TRP A 240 -7.84 -15.38 12.44
CA TRP A 240 -7.18 -16.59 12.95
C TRP A 240 -5.64 -16.52 12.88
N SER A 241 -5.07 -15.76 11.94
CA SER A 241 -3.63 -15.70 11.69
C SER A 241 -2.84 -14.99 12.80
N PHE A 242 -3.52 -14.31 13.74
CA PHE A 242 -2.88 -13.82 14.97
C PHE A 242 -2.23 -14.96 15.78
N TRP A 243 -2.82 -16.16 15.76
CA TRP A 243 -2.24 -17.39 16.35
C TRP A 243 -1.60 -18.32 15.30
N GLY A 244 -1.55 -17.91 14.05
CA GLY A 244 -0.90 -18.61 12.94
C GLY A 244 -1.84 -19.09 11.83
N TRP A 245 -1.28 -19.32 10.64
CA TRP A 245 -1.97 -19.90 9.48
C TRP A 245 -1.12 -21.05 8.94
N ALA A 246 -1.30 -22.22 9.56
CA ALA A 246 -0.43 -23.38 9.38
C ALA A 246 -0.43 -23.94 7.95
N GLU A 247 -1.49 -23.74 7.16
CA GLU A 247 -1.57 -24.07 5.74
C GLU A 247 -0.51 -23.33 4.92
N LEU A 248 -0.41 -22.01 5.09
CA LEU A 248 0.42 -21.10 4.30
C LEU A 248 1.77 -20.73 4.96
N ASN A 249 2.16 -21.45 6.02
CA ASN A 249 3.39 -21.21 6.78
C ASN A 249 3.49 -19.87 7.52
N ILE A 250 2.38 -19.14 7.70
CA ILE A 250 2.42 -17.83 8.38
C ILE A 250 2.45 -18.07 9.89
N LYS A 251 3.60 -17.78 10.49
CA LYS A 251 3.87 -17.92 11.94
C LYS A 251 2.92 -17.03 12.76
N PRO A 252 2.66 -17.35 14.05
CA PRO A 252 1.87 -16.49 14.94
C PRO A 252 2.34 -15.04 14.95
N TRP A 253 1.43 -14.09 15.18
CA TRP A 253 1.68 -12.67 14.97
C TRP A 253 2.87 -12.13 15.78
N ALA A 254 2.98 -12.46 17.08
CA ALA A 254 4.11 -12.06 17.91
C ALA A 254 5.48 -12.58 17.40
N LYS A 255 5.53 -13.73 16.71
CA LYS A 255 6.75 -14.24 16.07
C LYS A 255 7.01 -13.57 14.72
N SER A 256 5.96 -13.33 13.95
CA SER A 256 6.02 -12.68 12.65
C SER A 256 6.44 -11.21 12.75
N LEU A 257 5.93 -10.46 13.73
CA LEU A 257 6.27 -9.05 13.95
C LEU A 257 7.77 -8.88 14.22
N VAL A 258 8.33 -9.60 15.21
CA VAL A 258 9.76 -9.57 15.53
C VAL A 258 10.62 -10.00 14.32
N ALA A 259 10.20 -11.02 13.57
CA ALA A 259 10.93 -11.45 12.38
C ALA A 259 10.91 -10.39 11.26
N ILE A 260 9.82 -9.65 11.09
CA ILE A 260 9.72 -8.53 10.15
C ILE A 260 10.56 -7.33 10.63
N GLU A 261 10.61 -7.04 11.93
CA GLU A 261 11.45 -5.97 12.47
C GLU A 261 12.95 -6.21 12.26
N GLU A 262 13.42 -7.46 12.39
CA GLU A 262 14.79 -7.80 11.98
C GLU A 262 14.96 -7.75 10.45
N GLY A 263 13.93 -8.12 9.68
CA GLY A 263 13.86 -7.96 8.23
C GLY A 263 14.04 -6.51 7.76
N ASN A 264 13.40 -5.56 8.43
CA ASN A 264 13.48 -4.13 8.10
C ASN A 264 14.89 -3.57 8.21
N LYS A 265 15.69 -4.11 9.14
CA LYS A 265 17.09 -3.71 9.38
C LYS A 265 18.06 -4.25 8.32
N MET A 266 17.65 -5.21 7.49
CA MET A 266 18.50 -5.80 6.44
C MET A 266 18.81 -4.84 5.27
N THR A 267 18.07 -3.74 5.13
CA THR A 267 18.26 -2.74 4.07
C THR A 267 17.74 -1.38 4.54
N GLN A 268 18.63 -0.38 4.58
CA GLN A 268 18.27 1.01 4.91
C GLN A 268 17.15 1.50 3.97
N TRP A 269 16.24 2.33 4.47
CA TRP A 269 15.01 2.67 3.75
C TRP A 269 15.30 3.35 2.40
N GLU A 270 16.37 4.13 2.38
CA GLU A 270 16.94 4.85 1.26
C GLU A 270 17.44 3.88 0.16
N ASP A 271 18.05 2.75 0.53
CA ASP A 271 18.57 1.73 -0.38
C ASP A 271 17.47 0.80 -0.93
N ARG A 272 16.26 0.81 -0.34
CA ARG A 272 15.16 -0.05 -0.79
C ARG A 272 14.70 0.32 -2.20
N VAL A 273 14.23 -0.70 -2.92
CA VAL A 273 13.82 -0.59 -4.33
C VAL A 273 12.71 0.47 -4.48
N PRO A 274 12.88 1.50 -5.33
CA PRO A 274 12.00 2.67 -5.42
C PRO A 274 10.71 2.44 -6.24
N TYR A 275 10.13 1.24 -6.14
CA TYR A 275 8.97 0.80 -6.92
C TYR A 275 7.85 0.25 -6.02
N ALA A 276 6.60 0.34 -6.47
CA ALA A 276 5.45 -0.24 -5.80
C ALA A 276 5.38 -1.76 -5.98
N TYR A 277 5.63 -2.48 -4.90
CA TYR A 277 5.63 -3.94 -4.88
C TYR A 277 4.27 -4.53 -4.55
N TRP A 278 3.87 -5.57 -5.27
CA TRP A 278 2.82 -6.49 -4.85
C TRP A 278 3.18 -7.93 -5.20
N ARG A 279 2.82 -8.85 -4.31
CA ARG A 279 2.86 -10.28 -4.59
C ARG A 279 1.66 -10.97 -3.97
N GLY A 280 0.92 -11.75 -4.76
CA GLY A 280 -0.26 -12.45 -4.27
C GLY A 280 -0.99 -13.25 -5.34
N ASN A 281 -1.97 -14.05 -4.89
CA ASN A 281 -2.83 -14.79 -5.82
C ASN A 281 -3.88 -13.83 -6.45
N PRO A 282 -3.89 -13.63 -7.78
CA PRO A 282 -4.87 -12.77 -8.44
C PRO A 282 -6.23 -13.44 -8.62
N ASN A 283 -6.32 -14.77 -8.52
CA ASN A 283 -7.55 -15.49 -8.87
C ASN A 283 -8.67 -15.37 -7.84
N VAL A 284 -8.37 -14.88 -6.63
CA VAL A 284 -9.36 -14.67 -5.56
C VAL A 284 -10.19 -13.39 -5.71
N ALA A 285 -9.83 -12.45 -6.59
CA ALA A 285 -10.49 -11.14 -6.66
C ALA A 285 -10.45 -10.51 -8.05
N ARG A 286 -11.56 -9.91 -8.50
CA ARG A 286 -11.58 -9.12 -9.75
C ARG A 286 -10.62 -7.93 -9.67
N THR A 287 -10.56 -7.24 -8.53
CA THR A 287 -9.64 -6.08 -8.37
C THR A 287 -8.16 -6.49 -8.39
N ARG A 288 -7.79 -7.71 -7.95
CA ARG A 288 -6.42 -8.23 -8.11
C ARG A 288 -6.08 -8.64 -9.55
N LYS A 289 -7.03 -9.21 -10.31
CA LYS A 289 -6.85 -9.43 -11.76
C LYS A 289 -6.70 -8.10 -12.52
N ASP A 290 -7.39 -7.07 -12.07
CA ASP A 290 -7.30 -5.71 -12.62
C ASP A 290 -5.97 -5.03 -12.25
N LEU A 291 -5.48 -5.18 -11.01
CA LEU A 291 -4.18 -4.66 -10.55
C LEU A 291 -3.02 -5.17 -11.42
N LEU A 292 -3.03 -6.43 -11.87
CA LEU A 292 -1.97 -6.95 -12.74
C LEU A 292 -1.82 -6.18 -14.06
N ARG A 293 -2.86 -5.47 -14.52
CA ARG A 293 -2.79 -4.60 -15.72
C ARG A 293 -1.93 -3.36 -15.51
N CYS A 294 -1.58 -3.01 -14.28
CA CYS A 294 -0.64 -1.94 -14.01
C CYS A 294 0.81 -2.35 -14.35
N ASN A 295 1.09 -3.65 -14.48
CA ASN A 295 2.35 -4.15 -15.02
C ASN A 295 2.29 -4.12 -16.56
N VAL A 296 2.89 -3.08 -17.13
CA VAL A 296 2.87 -2.75 -18.56
C VAL A 296 4.04 -3.36 -19.35
N SER A 297 4.10 -3.10 -20.66
CA SER A 297 5.15 -3.59 -21.56
C SER A 297 6.51 -2.92 -21.32
N ASP A 298 7.58 -3.51 -21.86
CA ASP A 298 8.98 -3.05 -21.76
C ASP A 298 9.24 -1.62 -22.28
N GLN A 299 8.23 -0.97 -22.85
CA GLN A 299 8.27 0.37 -23.46
C GLN A 299 7.71 1.47 -22.54
N GLU A 300 6.95 1.13 -21.51
CA GLU A 300 6.54 2.06 -20.45
C GLU A 300 6.84 1.47 -19.07
N ASP A 301 7.50 2.21 -18.18
CA ASP A 301 7.48 1.86 -16.75
C ASP A 301 6.31 2.59 -16.07
N TRP A 302 5.52 1.86 -15.27
CA TRP A 302 4.47 2.39 -14.40
C TRP A 302 4.89 2.44 -12.93
N ASN A 303 6.17 2.16 -12.67
CA ASN A 303 6.83 2.13 -11.38
C ASN A 303 6.28 1.05 -10.42
N THR A 304 5.63 0.03 -10.97
CA THR A 304 5.01 -1.10 -10.26
C THR A 304 5.74 -2.41 -10.56
N ARG A 305 5.87 -3.29 -9.58
CA ARG A 305 6.48 -4.62 -9.71
C ARG A 305 5.51 -5.64 -9.08
N LEU A 306 4.74 -6.32 -9.94
CA LEU A 306 3.57 -7.11 -9.56
C LEU A 306 3.78 -8.59 -9.89
N TYR A 307 3.72 -9.44 -8.87
CA TYR A 307 4.05 -10.86 -9.00
C TYR A 307 2.87 -11.77 -8.62
N ILE A 308 2.62 -12.78 -9.45
CA ILE A 308 1.63 -13.82 -9.15
C ILE A 308 2.22 -14.77 -8.11
N ASN A 309 1.52 -14.95 -6.99
CA ASN A 309 1.87 -15.97 -6.00
C ASN A 309 1.03 -17.23 -6.21
N ASP A 310 1.68 -18.31 -6.63
CA ASP A 310 1.07 -19.65 -6.68
C ASP A 310 1.36 -20.43 -5.39
N TRP A 311 0.36 -20.52 -4.52
CA TRP A 311 0.45 -21.29 -3.27
C TRP A 311 0.65 -22.79 -3.49
N ALA A 312 0.24 -23.35 -4.64
CA ALA A 312 0.47 -24.76 -4.95
C ALA A 312 1.93 -25.06 -5.33
N THR A 313 2.69 -24.04 -5.76
CA THR A 313 4.13 -24.12 -6.00
C THR A 313 4.91 -23.81 -4.73
N GLU A 314 4.58 -22.74 -3.99
CA GLU A 314 5.19 -22.45 -2.68
C GLU A 314 5.08 -23.64 -1.70
N PHE A 315 3.92 -24.31 -1.65
CA PHE A 315 3.74 -25.50 -0.81
C PHE A 315 4.71 -26.64 -1.17
N LYS A 316 4.99 -26.87 -2.46
CA LYS A 316 5.92 -27.91 -2.93
C LYS A 316 7.38 -27.53 -2.67
N GLU A 317 7.72 -26.25 -2.79
CA GLU A 317 9.08 -25.75 -2.60
C GLU A 317 9.45 -25.56 -1.13
N GLY A 318 8.46 -25.54 -0.24
CA GLY A 318 8.62 -25.36 1.21
C GLY A 318 8.57 -23.90 1.65
N PHE A 319 7.79 -23.06 0.98
CA PHE A 319 7.54 -21.64 1.31
C PHE A 319 8.79 -20.73 1.32
N LYS A 320 9.90 -21.21 0.73
CA LYS A 320 11.21 -20.55 0.70
C LYS A 320 11.15 -19.12 0.17
N ASN A 321 10.26 -18.88 -0.80
CA ASN A 321 10.15 -17.61 -1.48
C ASN A 321 9.00 -16.73 -0.91
N SER A 322 8.22 -17.22 0.07
CA SER A 322 7.07 -16.51 0.65
C SER A 322 7.23 -16.13 2.13
N ASN A 323 8.40 -16.34 2.74
CA ASN A 323 8.73 -15.82 4.07
C ASN A 323 8.49 -14.30 4.14
N LEU A 324 7.87 -13.80 5.21
CA LEU A 324 7.41 -12.42 5.33
C LEU A 324 8.54 -11.47 5.73
N GLU A 325 9.45 -11.95 6.59
CA GLU A 325 10.67 -11.27 7.03
C GLU A 325 11.55 -10.81 5.85
N ASN A 326 11.48 -11.49 4.71
CA ASN A 326 12.26 -11.20 3.51
C ASN A 326 11.55 -10.26 2.51
N GLN A 327 10.37 -9.70 2.85
CA GLN A 327 9.51 -8.94 1.91
C GLN A 327 9.51 -7.42 2.13
N CYS A 328 10.43 -6.87 2.91
CA CYS A 328 10.52 -5.44 3.22
C CYS A 328 11.54 -4.69 2.34
N THR A 329 11.74 -5.17 1.11
CA THR A 329 12.81 -4.77 0.18
C THR A 329 12.50 -3.57 -0.72
N HIS A 330 11.28 -3.03 -0.65
CA HIS A 330 10.80 -1.95 -1.51
C HIS A 330 10.28 -0.78 -0.67
N ARG A 331 10.47 0.45 -1.16
CA ARG A 331 9.98 1.67 -0.46
C ARG A 331 8.45 1.71 -0.35
N TYR A 332 7.75 1.13 -1.32
CA TYR A 332 6.29 1.18 -1.41
C TYR A 332 5.72 -0.24 -1.55
N LYS A 333 4.73 -0.60 -0.72
CA LYS A 333 4.06 -1.91 -0.78
C LYS A 333 2.56 -1.73 -0.95
N ILE A 334 1.96 -2.42 -1.92
CA ILE A 334 0.54 -2.29 -2.26
C ILE A 334 -0.29 -3.19 -1.34
N TYR A 335 -1.25 -2.61 -0.63
CA TYR A 335 -2.36 -3.36 -0.04
C TYR A 335 -3.55 -3.35 -1.02
N ILE A 336 -4.20 -4.51 -1.17
CA ILE A 336 -5.40 -4.67 -2.00
C ILE A 336 -6.23 -5.86 -1.51
N GLU A 337 -7.54 -5.70 -1.52
CA GLU A 337 -8.51 -6.69 -1.06
C GLU A 337 -8.44 -8.02 -1.81
N GLY A 338 -8.82 -9.10 -1.12
CA GLY A 338 -8.94 -10.46 -1.65
C GLY A 338 -10.38 -10.78 -2.02
N TRP A 339 -10.88 -11.93 -1.56
CA TRP A 339 -12.31 -12.24 -1.68
C TRP A 339 -13.16 -11.32 -0.77
N ALA A 340 -12.57 -10.85 0.33
CA ALA A 340 -13.01 -9.73 1.18
C ALA A 340 -11.75 -8.94 1.63
N TRP A 341 -11.64 -8.50 2.89
CA TRP A 341 -10.39 -7.96 3.46
C TRP A 341 -9.20 -8.93 3.22
N SER A 342 -7.96 -8.43 3.29
CA SER A 342 -6.78 -9.28 3.10
C SER A 342 -5.89 -9.31 4.35
N VAL A 343 -5.79 -10.50 4.93
CA VAL A 343 -4.95 -10.86 6.11
C VAL A 343 -3.50 -10.32 6.03
N SER A 344 -3.02 -10.03 4.82
CA SER A 344 -1.73 -9.41 4.51
C SER A 344 -1.51 -7.99 5.07
N GLU A 345 -2.54 -7.22 5.44
CA GLU A 345 -2.40 -5.78 5.75
C GLU A 345 -1.36 -5.49 6.84
N LYS A 346 -1.52 -6.11 8.03
CA LYS A 346 -0.59 -5.98 9.16
C LYS A 346 0.87 -6.33 8.80
N TYR A 347 1.08 -7.35 7.97
CA TYR A 347 2.41 -7.77 7.50
C TYR A 347 2.99 -6.89 6.37
N ILE A 348 2.14 -6.12 5.67
CA ILE A 348 2.57 -5.12 4.68
C ILE A 348 3.01 -3.85 5.40
N MET A 349 2.23 -3.39 6.38
CA MET A 349 2.47 -2.17 7.14
C MET A 349 3.67 -2.26 8.08
N ALA A 350 3.90 -3.42 8.70
CA ALA A 350 5.04 -3.66 9.60
C ALA A 350 6.43 -3.56 8.91
N CYS A 351 6.51 -3.37 7.58
CA CYS A 351 7.78 -3.32 6.86
C CYS A 351 8.51 -1.96 6.90
N ASP A 352 7.97 -0.92 7.54
CA ASP A 352 8.39 0.50 7.39
C ASP A 352 8.29 1.03 5.93
N SER A 353 7.75 0.24 4.99
CA SER A 353 7.43 0.67 3.63
C SER A 353 6.16 1.53 3.63
N MET A 354 6.12 2.62 2.85
CA MET A 354 4.88 3.38 2.67
C MET A 354 3.81 2.49 2.03
N THR A 355 2.77 2.18 2.80
CA THR A 355 1.70 1.29 2.37
C THR A 355 0.78 2.02 1.41
N LEU A 356 0.67 1.53 0.18
CA LEU A 356 -0.21 2.06 -0.87
C LEU A 356 -1.55 1.30 -0.77
N ASN A 357 -2.52 1.87 -0.04
CA ASN A 357 -3.78 1.21 0.28
C ASN A 357 -4.81 1.43 -0.82
N VAL A 358 -5.06 0.41 -1.66
CA VAL A 358 -6.13 0.43 -2.67
C VAL A 358 -7.48 0.43 -1.96
N ARG A 359 -8.20 1.55 -2.09
CA ARG A 359 -9.42 1.91 -1.34
C ARG A 359 -10.28 0.68 -1.01
N PRO A 360 -10.34 0.26 0.27
CA PRO A 360 -11.02 -0.96 0.67
C PRO A 360 -12.54 -0.78 0.66
N THR A 361 -13.22 -1.91 0.51
CA THR A 361 -14.67 -2.10 0.65
C THR A 361 -15.01 -2.64 2.05
N TYR A 362 -14.11 -3.42 2.63
CA TYR A 362 -14.26 -4.10 3.91
C TYR A 362 -13.35 -3.49 4.98
N TYR A 363 -13.75 -3.61 6.24
CA TYR A 363 -12.92 -3.29 7.37
C TYR A 363 -12.81 -4.46 8.34
N ASP A 364 -11.63 -4.63 8.92
CA ASP A 364 -11.42 -5.43 10.13
C ASP A 364 -11.42 -4.51 11.38
N PHE A 365 -10.83 -4.97 12.48
CA PHE A 365 -10.77 -4.19 13.73
C PHE A 365 -9.66 -3.12 13.75
N LEU A 366 -8.53 -3.33 13.04
CA LEU A 366 -7.38 -2.43 13.08
C LEU A 366 -7.46 -1.34 11.99
N ILE A 367 -7.95 -1.66 10.79
CA ILE A 367 -7.98 -0.69 9.67
C ILE A 367 -8.84 0.55 9.98
N ARG A 368 -9.80 0.42 10.89
CA ARG A 368 -10.64 1.52 11.37
C ARG A 368 -9.89 2.51 12.29
N GLY A 369 -8.73 2.14 12.83
CA GLY A 369 -7.78 3.05 13.47
C GLY A 369 -6.93 3.85 12.47
N MET A 370 -6.68 3.33 11.28
CA MET A 370 -5.73 3.91 10.32
C MET A 370 -6.19 5.26 9.73
N VAL A 371 -5.23 6.16 9.49
CA VAL A 371 -5.47 7.52 8.95
C VAL A 371 -4.64 7.73 7.66
N PRO A 372 -5.23 8.20 6.55
CA PRO A 372 -4.48 8.51 5.32
C PRO A 372 -3.46 9.63 5.56
N LEU A 373 -2.34 9.59 4.84
CA LEU A 373 -1.18 10.50 5.01
C LEU A 373 -0.51 10.47 6.39
N GLN A 374 -0.98 9.62 7.31
CA GLN A 374 -0.32 9.31 8.57
C GLN A 374 0.21 7.87 8.55
N HIS A 375 -0.66 6.87 8.39
CA HIS A 375 -0.28 5.45 8.43
C HIS A 375 -0.19 4.78 7.04
N TYR A 376 -0.72 5.43 6.00
CA TYR A 376 -0.73 4.90 4.63
C TYR A 376 -0.99 5.99 3.58
N TRP A 377 -0.64 5.68 2.32
CA TRP A 377 -1.01 6.49 1.16
C TRP A 377 -2.26 5.90 0.48
N PRO A 378 -3.35 6.67 0.31
CA PRO A 378 -4.57 6.18 -0.32
C PRO A 378 -4.44 6.05 -1.84
N ILE A 379 -5.02 4.98 -2.40
CA ILE A 379 -5.04 4.68 -3.85
C ILE A 379 -6.49 4.47 -4.29
N ARG A 380 -6.92 5.15 -5.36
CA ARG A 380 -8.26 4.96 -5.96
C ARG A 380 -8.39 3.53 -6.49
N ASP A 381 -9.50 2.81 -6.24
CA ASP A 381 -9.73 1.51 -6.92
C ASP A 381 -10.00 1.73 -8.42
N LEU A 382 -10.93 2.63 -8.74
CA LEU A 382 -11.15 3.09 -10.12
C LEU A 382 -9.93 3.91 -10.58
N GLY A 383 -9.22 3.39 -11.59
CA GLY A 383 -7.99 4.02 -12.08
C GLY A 383 -6.74 3.67 -11.28
N LYS A 384 -6.77 2.69 -10.35
CA LYS A 384 -5.66 2.26 -9.46
C LYS A 384 -4.24 2.40 -10.02
N CYS A 385 -4.00 2.01 -11.27
CA CYS A 385 -2.68 2.08 -11.88
C CYS A 385 -2.15 3.51 -12.07
N ARG A 386 -3.04 4.45 -12.39
CA ARG A 386 -2.77 5.89 -12.48
C ARG A 386 -2.36 6.44 -11.12
N SER A 387 -3.14 6.11 -10.09
CA SER A 387 -2.88 6.46 -8.69
C SER A 387 -1.56 5.86 -8.17
N LEU A 388 -1.27 4.60 -8.48
CA LEU A 388 0.00 3.95 -8.11
C LEU A 388 1.20 4.63 -8.78
N LYS A 389 1.11 4.93 -10.08
CA LYS A 389 2.17 5.64 -10.83
C LYS A 389 2.40 7.05 -10.30
N HIS A 390 1.33 7.74 -9.85
CA HIS A 390 1.44 9.01 -9.14
C HIS A 390 2.09 8.85 -7.75
N ALA A 391 1.61 7.92 -6.92
CA ALA A 391 2.09 7.71 -5.56
C ALA A 391 3.59 7.38 -5.50
N VAL A 392 4.07 6.52 -6.40
CA VAL A 392 5.51 6.19 -6.49
C VAL A 392 6.33 7.34 -7.06
N HIS A 393 5.76 8.15 -7.96
CA HIS A 393 6.45 9.36 -8.42
C HIS A 393 6.58 10.40 -7.29
N TRP A 394 5.48 10.66 -6.58
CA TRP A 394 5.45 11.58 -5.43
C TRP A 394 6.41 11.11 -4.34
N GLY A 395 6.36 9.84 -3.93
CA GLY A 395 7.22 9.33 -2.86
C GLY A 395 8.71 9.30 -3.24
N ASN A 396 9.05 9.22 -4.52
CA ASN A 396 10.44 9.31 -4.98
C ASN A 396 10.93 10.76 -5.14
N THR A 397 10.05 11.76 -5.05
CA THR A 397 10.41 13.19 -4.96
C THR A 397 10.23 13.78 -3.56
N HIS A 398 9.47 13.12 -2.69
CA HIS A 398 9.18 13.49 -1.29
C HIS A 398 9.67 12.37 -0.36
N VAL A 399 10.98 12.10 -0.42
CA VAL A 399 11.63 10.90 0.10
C VAL A 399 11.41 10.76 1.62
N ASP A 400 11.69 11.81 2.39
CA ASP A 400 11.49 11.81 3.84
C ASP A 400 10.01 11.75 4.26
N GLN A 401 9.10 12.42 3.54
CA GLN A 401 7.67 12.34 3.85
C GLN A 401 7.13 10.92 3.57
N ALA A 402 7.57 10.28 2.50
CA ALA A 402 7.22 8.89 2.23
C ALA A 402 7.80 7.92 3.27
N ARG A 403 9.03 8.15 3.74
CA ARG A 403 9.62 7.39 4.85
C ARG A 403 8.83 7.56 6.14
N LYS A 404 8.52 8.80 6.53
CA LYS A 404 7.69 9.17 7.69
C LYS A 404 6.33 8.42 7.69
N ILE A 405 5.63 8.37 6.55
CA ILE A 405 4.34 7.62 6.43
C ILE A 405 4.53 6.10 6.58
N GLY A 406 5.64 5.54 6.09
CA GLY A 406 5.97 4.12 6.25
C GLY A 406 6.32 3.74 7.70
N GLU A 407 7.17 4.54 8.34
CA GLU A 407 7.58 4.40 9.75
C GLU A 407 6.37 4.54 10.69
N GLU A 408 5.49 5.53 10.46
CA GLU A 408 4.25 5.74 11.22
C GLU A 408 3.26 4.59 11.05
N GLY A 409 3.08 4.07 9.84
CA GLY A 409 2.23 2.90 9.58
C GLY A 409 2.73 1.63 10.28
N SER A 410 4.06 1.42 10.28
CA SER A 410 4.73 0.34 10.99
C SER A 410 4.65 0.50 12.51
N ARG A 411 4.82 1.73 13.02
CA ARG A 411 4.66 2.07 14.43
C ARG A 411 3.25 1.76 14.93
N TYR A 412 2.22 2.17 14.19
CA TYR A 412 0.83 1.83 14.52
C TYR A 412 0.63 0.32 14.70
N ILE A 413 1.18 -0.50 13.80
CA ILE A 413 1.09 -1.97 13.90
C ILE A 413 1.88 -2.54 15.08
N ARG A 414 3.07 -2.00 15.36
CA ARG A 414 3.92 -2.41 16.49
C ARG A 414 3.33 -2.06 17.85
N GLU A 415 2.84 -0.83 18.00
CA GLU A 415 2.50 -0.22 19.29
C GLU A 415 1.01 -0.32 19.62
N GLU A 416 0.10 -0.25 18.63
CA GLU A 416 -1.35 -0.38 18.86
C GLU A 416 -1.89 -1.78 18.55
N VAL A 417 -1.21 -2.62 17.75
CA VAL A 417 -1.69 -3.96 17.35
C VAL A 417 -0.80 -5.10 17.86
N SER A 418 -0.29 -4.96 19.09
CA SER A 418 0.44 -6.04 19.78
C SER A 418 -0.49 -7.18 20.22
N MET A 419 0.03 -8.34 20.62
CA MET A 419 -0.83 -9.47 21.05
C MET A 419 -1.60 -9.16 22.35
N GLU A 420 -1.04 -8.31 23.21
CA GLU A 420 -1.69 -7.79 24.40
C GLU A 420 -2.96 -6.99 24.02
N TYR A 421 -2.85 -6.05 23.07
CA TYR A 421 -4.02 -5.30 22.59
C TYR A 421 -4.98 -6.14 21.74
N VAL A 422 -4.53 -7.22 21.10
CA VAL A 422 -5.42 -8.21 20.47
C VAL A 422 -6.26 -8.92 21.52
N TYR A 423 -5.66 -9.40 22.62
CA TYR A 423 -6.41 -10.01 23.72
C TYR A 423 -7.33 -9.00 24.43
N ASP A 424 -6.90 -7.75 24.64
CA ASP A 424 -7.76 -6.71 25.22
C ASP A 424 -8.95 -6.36 24.32
N TYR A 425 -8.75 -6.29 23.00
CA TYR A 425 -9.86 -6.04 22.06
C TYR A 425 -10.89 -7.19 22.13
N MET A 426 -10.43 -8.44 22.14
CA MET A 426 -11.32 -9.60 22.33
C MET A 426 -12.02 -9.56 23.69
N PHE A 427 -11.28 -9.26 24.76
CA PHE A 427 -11.81 -9.17 26.13
C PHE A 427 -12.95 -8.15 26.22
N HIS A 428 -12.72 -6.93 25.73
CA HIS A 428 -13.69 -5.85 25.78
C HIS A 428 -14.88 -6.10 24.87
N LEU A 429 -14.65 -6.56 23.63
CA LEU A 429 -15.73 -6.92 22.71
C LEU A 429 -16.65 -8.00 23.29
N MET A 430 -16.07 -9.03 23.90
CA MET A 430 -16.84 -10.13 24.50
C MET A 430 -17.56 -9.68 25.79
N ASN A 431 -16.96 -8.79 26.60
CA ASN A 431 -17.62 -8.17 27.75
C ASN A 431 -18.82 -7.30 27.36
N GLU A 432 -18.65 -6.36 26.41
CA GLU A 432 -19.75 -5.50 25.97
C GLU A 432 -20.85 -6.31 25.29
N TYR A 433 -20.50 -7.32 24.49
CA TYR A 433 -21.48 -8.22 23.89
C TYR A 433 -22.29 -9.01 24.94
N ALA A 434 -21.64 -9.53 25.99
CA ALA A 434 -22.31 -10.29 27.05
C ALA A 434 -23.42 -9.48 27.77
N LYS A 435 -23.21 -8.17 27.99
CA LYS A 435 -24.21 -7.25 28.59
C LYS A 435 -25.50 -7.12 27.76
N LEU A 436 -25.45 -7.47 26.48
CA LEU A 436 -26.60 -7.39 25.56
C LEU A 436 -27.46 -8.66 25.60
N LEU A 437 -26.94 -9.78 26.08
CA LEU A 437 -27.68 -11.05 26.17
C LEU A 437 -28.88 -10.92 27.12
N LYS A 438 -30.05 -11.39 26.68
CA LYS A 438 -31.32 -11.36 27.45
C LYS A 438 -31.76 -12.75 27.92
N PHE A 439 -30.81 -13.68 28.04
CA PHE A 439 -30.99 -15.07 28.47
C PHE A 439 -29.71 -15.53 29.18
N LYS A 440 -29.80 -16.60 29.99
CA LYS A 440 -28.62 -17.24 30.57
C LYS A 440 -27.95 -18.18 29.55
N PRO A 441 -26.61 -18.18 29.42
CA PRO A 441 -25.88 -19.16 28.63
C PRO A 441 -26.18 -20.61 29.02
N GLU A 442 -26.35 -21.47 28.02
CA GLU A 442 -26.62 -22.89 28.16
C GLU A 442 -25.69 -23.70 27.24
N ILE A 443 -25.19 -24.85 27.70
CA ILE A 443 -24.37 -25.75 26.87
C ILE A 443 -25.31 -26.59 25.98
N PRO A 444 -25.37 -26.36 24.65
CA PRO A 444 -26.31 -27.06 23.79
C PRO A 444 -25.85 -28.50 23.51
N LEU A 445 -26.78 -29.45 23.48
CA LEU A 445 -26.52 -30.87 23.21
C LEU A 445 -25.54 -31.08 22.04
N GLY A 446 -24.44 -31.79 22.27
CA GLY A 446 -23.38 -32.03 21.28
C GLY A 446 -22.30 -30.95 21.17
N ALA A 447 -22.32 -29.92 22.03
CA ALA A 447 -21.14 -29.12 22.31
C ALA A 447 -20.04 -29.96 23.00
N LYS A 448 -18.79 -29.52 22.92
CA LYS A 448 -17.64 -30.12 23.60
C LYS A 448 -16.81 -29.05 24.28
N GLU A 449 -16.29 -29.33 25.47
CA GLU A 449 -15.30 -28.48 26.13
C GLU A 449 -14.01 -28.43 25.29
N ILE A 450 -13.34 -27.28 25.27
CA ILE A 450 -12.03 -27.10 24.63
C ILE A 450 -11.05 -26.42 25.58
N THR A 451 -9.85 -26.98 25.66
CA THR A 451 -8.74 -26.52 26.49
C THR A 451 -7.44 -26.48 25.70
N THR A 452 -6.41 -25.86 26.28
CA THR A 452 -5.05 -25.80 25.73
C THR A 452 -4.54 -27.20 25.34
N ASP A 453 -4.72 -28.19 26.21
CA ASP A 453 -4.35 -29.58 25.94
C ASP A 453 -5.28 -30.24 24.92
N SER A 454 -6.60 -30.08 25.04
CA SER A 454 -7.56 -30.80 24.17
C SER A 454 -7.46 -30.36 22.70
N MET A 455 -6.92 -29.16 22.43
CA MET A 455 -6.66 -28.65 21.09
C MET A 455 -5.20 -28.90 20.65
N GLY A 456 -4.23 -28.60 21.51
CA GLY A 456 -2.80 -28.63 21.18
C GLY A 456 -2.18 -30.02 21.11
N CYS A 457 -2.61 -30.94 21.98
CA CYS A 457 -2.02 -32.28 22.05
C CYS A 457 -2.35 -33.20 20.86
N PRO A 458 -3.58 -33.18 20.29
CA PRO A 458 -3.88 -33.91 19.05
C PRO A 458 -3.23 -33.32 17.79
N ALA A 459 -2.76 -32.06 17.83
CA ALA A 459 -2.17 -31.37 16.69
C ALA A 459 -0.81 -31.96 16.27
N LYS A 460 -0.46 -31.80 14.99
CA LYS A 460 0.76 -32.37 14.38
C LYS A 460 1.43 -31.38 13.41
N GLY A 461 2.76 -31.42 13.35
CA GLY A 461 3.57 -30.50 12.54
C GLY A 461 3.21 -29.03 12.81
N ARG A 462 3.21 -28.21 11.76
CA ARG A 462 3.00 -26.75 11.82
C ARG A 462 1.81 -26.30 12.67
N TRP A 463 0.73 -27.08 12.74
CA TRP A 463 -0.40 -26.78 13.63
C TRP A 463 -0.02 -26.85 15.12
N ARG A 464 0.70 -27.90 15.54
CA ARG A 464 1.23 -28.03 16.90
C ARG A 464 2.30 -26.99 17.18
N ASP A 465 3.16 -26.72 16.20
CA ASP A 465 4.26 -25.78 16.35
C ASP A 465 3.74 -24.34 16.53
N PHE A 466 2.80 -23.89 15.68
CA PHE A 466 2.20 -22.55 15.79
C PHE A 466 1.29 -22.41 17.02
N MET A 467 0.58 -23.47 17.44
CA MET A 467 -0.10 -23.47 18.73
C MET A 467 0.89 -23.33 19.89
N ALA A 468 2.02 -24.04 19.90
CA ALA A 468 3.04 -23.93 20.95
C ALA A 468 3.74 -22.56 20.96
N GLU A 469 4.00 -21.97 19.79
CA GLU A 469 4.59 -20.63 19.63
C GLU A 469 3.65 -19.49 20.03
N SER A 470 2.33 -19.74 20.05
CA SER A 470 1.28 -18.77 20.41
C SER A 470 0.59 -19.08 21.75
N MET A 471 1.06 -20.10 22.47
CA MET A 471 0.47 -20.53 23.74
C MET A 471 0.77 -19.52 24.85
N VAL A 472 -0.26 -19.17 25.61
CA VAL A 472 -0.14 -18.36 26.83
C VAL A 472 0.42 -19.24 27.95
N MET A 473 1.57 -18.83 28.51
CA MET A 473 2.29 -19.60 29.55
C MET A 473 1.81 -19.29 30.97
N SER A 474 1.23 -18.11 31.18
CA SER A 474 0.79 -17.59 32.47
C SER A 474 -0.31 -16.54 32.25
N PRO A 475 -1.21 -16.32 33.23
CA PRO A 475 -2.14 -15.20 33.21
C PRO A 475 -1.42 -13.85 33.11
N SER A 476 -2.15 -12.82 32.68
CA SER A 476 -1.65 -11.45 32.70
C SER A 476 -1.71 -10.86 34.11
N GLU A 477 -0.54 -10.48 34.63
CA GLU A 477 -0.37 -9.69 35.86
C GLU A 477 -0.98 -8.27 35.75
N VAL A 478 -1.24 -7.81 34.53
CA VAL A 478 -1.79 -6.47 34.23
C VAL A 478 -3.26 -6.60 33.84
N SER A 479 -4.11 -5.67 34.29
CA SER A 479 -5.49 -5.61 33.81
C SER A 479 -5.56 -5.12 32.36
N PRO A 480 -6.63 -5.47 31.61
CA PRO A 480 -6.90 -4.90 30.30
C PRO A 480 -6.83 -3.37 30.32
N CYS A 481 -6.47 -2.79 29.18
CA CYS A 481 -6.47 -1.35 28.96
C CYS A 481 -7.83 -0.69 29.28
N GLU A 482 -7.83 0.59 29.67
CA GLU A 482 -9.05 1.36 29.93
C GLU A 482 -9.67 1.76 28.57
N MET A 483 -10.86 1.23 28.23
CA MET A 483 -11.52 1.58 26.96
C MET A 483 -11.86 3.08 26.91
N PRO A 484 -11.53 3.79 25.81
CA PRO A 484 -12.05 5.12 25.59
C PRO A 484 -13.58 5.08 25.47
N LEU A 485 -14.25 6.14 25.94
CA LEU A 485 -15.71 6.31 25.81
C LEU A 485 -16.19 6.15 24.35
N PRO A 486 -17.44 5.74 24.08
CA PRO A 486 -17.99 5.76 22.71
C PRO A 486 -17.86 7.13 22.05
N TYR A 487 -17.81 7.18 20.72
CA TYR A 487 -17.84 8.45 20.00
C TYR A 487 -19.18 9.17 20.22
N SER A 488 -19.14 10.50 20.42
CA SER A 488 -20.33 11.31 20.18
C SER A 488 -20.67 11.33 18.67
N PRO A 489 -21.94 11.58 18.27
CA PRO A 489 -22.30 11.66 16.86
C PRO A 489 -21.54 12.74 16.08
N MET A 490 -21.04 13.77 16.76
CA MET A 490 -20.18 14.81 16.18
C MET A 490 -18.73 14.30 16.05
N GLU A 491 -18.11 13.75 17.10
CA GLU A 491 -16.75 13.20 17.00
C GLU A 491 -16.62 12.11 15.93
N LEU A 492 -17.60 11.20 15.84
CA LEU A 492 -17.60 10.14 14.82
C LEU A 492 -17.62 10.74 13.42
N ARG A 493 -18.43 11.79 13.21
CA ARG A 493 -18.52 12.51 11.96
C ARG A 493 -17.21 13.25 11.64
N GLU A 494 -16.61 13.93 12.61
CA GLU A 494 -15.32 14.63 12.46
C GLU A 494 -14.17 13.68 12.11
N VAL A 495 -14.12 12.49 12.74
CA VAL A 495 -13.14 11.45 12.41
C VAL A 495 -13.32 10.93 10.98
N LEU A 496 -14.56 10.70 10.55
CA LEU A 496 -14.86 10.24 9.19
C LEU A 496 -14.58 11.33 8.14
N GLU A 497 -15.00 12.58 8.39
CA GLU A 497 -14.74 13.71 7.51
C GLU A 497 -13.24 14.05 7.42
N ARG A 498 -12.47 13.93 8.51
CA ARG A 498 -11.01 14.07 8.48
C ARG A 498 -10.36 13.02 7.55
N LYS A 499 -10.73 11.74 7.67
CA LYS A 499 -10.21 10.68 6.78
C LYS A 499 -10.63 10.89 5.33
N ALA A 500 -11.87 11.32 5.08
CA ALA A 500 -12.35 11.64 3.75
C ALA A 500 -11.60 12.82 3.11
N ASN A 501 -11.35 13.89 3.88
CA ASN A 501 -10.64 15.08 3.41
C ASN A 501 -9.16 14.79 3.10
N LEU A 502 -8.45 14.04 3.96
CA LEU A 502 -7.07 13.60 3.70
C LEU A 502 -6.97 12.69 2.47
N THR A 503 -7.98 11.84 2.24
CA THR A 503 -8.08 11.05 1.00
C THR A 503 -8.28 11.95 -0.22
N ARG A 504 -9.21 12.92 -0.14
CA ARG A 504 -9.53 13.86 -1.21
C ARG A 504 -8.36 14.78 -1.58
N GLN A 505 -7.50 15.13 -0.62
CA GLN A 505 -6.29 15.91 -0.88
C GLN A 505 -5.34 15.17 -1.84
N VAL A 506 -5.08 13.90 -1.59
CA VAL A 506 -4.26 13.03 -2.48
C VAL A 506 -4.90 12.87 -3.87
N GLU A 507 -6.24 12.76 -3.92
CA GLU A 507 -6.99 12.70 -5.17
C GLU A 507 -6.87 13.99 -6.01
N VAL A 508 -6.86 15.16 -5.37
CA VAL A 508 -6.62 16.46 -6.03
C VAL A 508 -5.20 16.57 -6.56
N TRP A 509 -4.19 16.20 -5.77
CA TRP A 509 -2.79 16.17 -6.21
C TRP A 509 -2.59 15.26 -7.43
N GLU A 510 -3.24 14.08 -7.47
CA GLU A 510 -3.19 13.18 -8.64
C GLU A 510 -3.81 13.82 -9.89
N ASP A 511 -4.93 14.54 -9.76
CA ASP A 511 -5.58 15.19 -10.90
C ASP A 511 -4.79 16.39 -11.42
N GLN A 512 -4.25 17.23 -10.53
CA GLN A 512 -3.31 18.30 -10.90
C GLN A 512 -2.06 17.76 -11.62
N TYR A 513 -1.44 16.68 -11.11
CA TYR A 513 -0.26 16.06 -11.70
C TYR A 513 -0.48 15.59 -13.15
N TYR A 514 -1.61 14.93 -13.41
CA TYR A 514 -1.95 14.45 -14.75
C TYR A 514 -2.47 15.56 -15.69
N GLN A 515 -3.11 16.60 -15.15
CA GLN A 515 -3.45 17.81 -15.90
C GLN A 515 -2.17 18.51 -16.40
N ALA A 516 -1.19 18.75 -15.51
CA ALA A 516 0.11 19.33 -15.88
C ALA A 516 0.85 18.49 -16.93
N LYS A 517 0.89 17.16 -16.78
CA LYS A 517 1.45 16.26 -17.80
C LYS A 517 0.73 16.30 -19.14
N THR A 518 -0.59 16.54 -19.14
CA THR A 518 -1.38 16.67 -20.38
C THR A 518 -1.08 17.99 -21.08
N ILE A 519 -0.98 19.10 -20.34
CA ILE A 519 -0.57 20.41 -20.87
C ILE A 519 0.82 20.32 -21.50
N GLY A 520 1.80 19.73 -20.80
CA GLY A 520 3.17 19.55 -21.33
C GLY A 520 3.21 18.70 -22.61
N ARG A 521 2.46 17.59 -22.65
CA ARG A 521 2.32 16.74 -23.85
C ARG A 521 1.70 17.48 -25.04
N ASN A 522 0.68 18.31 -24.79
CA ASN A 522 0.03 19.10 -25.83
C ASN A 522 0.96 20.19 -26.37
N GLY A 523 1.72 20.87 -25.51
CA GLY A 523 2.73 21.86 -25.91
C GLY A 523 3.85 21.25 -26.74
N SER A 524 4.44 20.13 -26.30
CA SER A 524 5.48 19.43 -27.08
C SER A 524 4.95 18.86 -28.39
N GLY A 525 3.71 18.35 -28.40
CA GLY A 525 3.05 17.86 -29.61
C GLY A 525 2.75 18.96 -30.62
N TYR A 526 2.39 20.17 -30.16
CA TYR A 526 2.25 21.35 -31.00
C TYR A 526 3.59 21.72 -31.66
N VAL A 527 4.66 21.83 -30.86
CA VAL A 527 6.03 22.13 -31.35
C VAL A 527 6.45 21.13 -32.43
N LEU A 528 6.36 19.82 -32.16
CA LEU A 528 6.79 18.77 -33.10
C LEU A 528 5.94 18.71 -34.39
N LYS A 529 4.68 19.18 -34.35
CA LYS A 529 3.79 19.24 -35.51
C LYS A 529 4.01 20.48 -36.37
N TYR A 530 4.19 21.65 -35.75
CA TYR A 530 4.15 22.94 -36.45
C TYR A 530 5.52 23.61 -36.65
N LEU A 531 6.51 23.36 -35.78
CA LEU A 531 7.88 23.88 -35.96
C LEU A 531 8.79 22.91 -36.75
N GLN A 532 8.21 22.29 -37.79
CA GLN A 532 8.99 21.53 -38.78
C GLN A 532 9.65 22.51 -39.76
N MET A 533 10.95 22.34 -40.05
CA MET A 533 11.73 23.30 -40.85
C MET A 533 11.08 23.69 -42.19
N LYS A 534 10.34 22.77 -42.84
CA LYS A 534 9.55 23.08 -44.05
C LYS A 534 8.59 24.27 -43.85
N TYR A 535 7.89 24.36 -42.71
CA TYR A 535 6.96 25.44 -42.41
C TYR A 535 7.70 26.73 -42.02
N VAL A 536 8.90 26.61 -41.45
CA VAL A 536 9.78 27.76 -41.18
C VAL A 536 10.27 28.37 -42.51
N TYR A 537 10.68 27.54 -43.47
CA TYR A 537 11.08 27.99 -44.80
C TYR A 537 9.89 28.54 -45.61
N ASP A 538 8.72 27.89 -45.60
CA ASP A 538 7.49 28.40 -46.23
C ASP A 538 7.09 29.78 -45.63
N TYR A 539 7.18 29.94 -44.31
CA TYR A 539 6.93 31.22 -43.63
C TYR A 539 7.92 32.32 -44.02
N MET A 540 9.23 32.01 -44.05
CA MET A 540 10.26 32.93 -44.52
C MET A 540 10.04 33.34 -45.99
N PHE A 541 9.70 32.37 -46.85
CA PHE A 541 9.40 32.58 -48.26
C PHE A 541 8.18 33.50 -48.45
N HIS A 542 7.08 33.24 -47.75
CA HIS A 542 5.87 34.07 -47.81
C HIS A 542 6.10 35.48 -47.26
N ILE A 543 6.90 35.65 -46.20
CA ILE A 543 7.31 36.98 -45.72
C ILE A 543 8.13 37.73 -46.78
N LEU A 544 9.17 37.11 -47.34
CA LEU A 544 10.05 37.75 -48.31
C LEU A 544 9.29 38.11 -49.60
N GLN A 545 8.39 37.23 -50.08
CA GLN A 545 7.51 37.56 -51.21
C GLN A 545 6.54 38.69 -50.89
N SER A 546 5.92 38.69 -49.70
CA SER A 546 4.91 39.69 -49.34
C SER A 546 5.55 41.06 -49.11
N TYR A 547 6.72 41.10 -48.47
CA TYR A 547 7.52 42.32 -48.32
C TYR A 547 8.01 42.83 -49.69
N GLY A 548 8.46 41.93 -50.58
CA GLY A 548 8.81 42.26 -51.96
C GLY A 548 7.67 42.95 -52.73
N LYS A 549 6.43 42.46 -52.58
CA LYS A 549 5.22 43.08 -53.18
C LYS A 549 4.87 44.45 -52.58
N LEU A 550 5.35 44.76 -51.36
CA LEU A 550 5.15 46.06 -50.70
C LEU A 550 6.27 47.08 -51.00
N MET A 551 7.43 46.63 -51.49
CA MET A 551 8.54 47.53 -51.86
C MET A 551 8.21 48.31 -53.13
N LYS A 552 7.79 49.56 -52.97
CA LYS A 552 7.55 50.53 -54.06
C LYS A 552 8.84 51.16 -54.59
N MET A 553 9.89 50.35 -54.78
CA MET A 553 11.21 50.77 -55.22
C MET A 553 11.87 49.66 -56.04
N ASN A 554 12.75 50.04 -56.99
CA ASN A 554 13.64 49.08 -57.62
C ASN A 554 14.71 48.65 -56.60
N VAL A 555 14.96 47.35 -56.48
CA VAL A 555 15.99 46.82 -55.60
C VAL A 555 17.30 46.74 -56.37
N GLU A 556 18.20 47.69 -56.09
CA GLU A 556 19.57 47.72 -56.63
C GLU A 556 20.56 47.12 -55.63
N VAL A 557 21.66 46.55 -56.12
CA VAL A 557 22.74 45.99 -55.28
C VAL A 557 23.73 47.11 -54.94
N PRO A 558 23.89 47.51 -53.67
CA PRO A 558 24.79 48.60 -53.31
C PRO A 558 26.26 48.28 -53.59
N GLU A 559 27.05 49.31 -53.92
CA GLU A 559 28.50 49.15 -54.10
C GLU A 559 29.16 48.62 -52.81
N GLY A 560 30.01 47.59 -52.95
CA GLY A 560 30.63 46.89 -51.81
C GLY A 560 29.75 45.84 -51.12
N ALA A 561 28.50 45.65 -51.54
CA ALA A 561 27.69 44.50 -51.10
C ALA A 561 28.34 43.16 -51.52
N LYS A 562 28.11 42.11 -50.74
CA LYS A 562 28.65 40.77 -50.98
C LYS A 562 27.53 39.77 -51.22
N GLU A 563 27.73 38.89 -52.20
CA GLU A 563 26.85 37.75 -52.42
C GLU A 563 26.94 36.75 -51.25
N VAL A 564 25.78 36.26 -50.81
CA VAL A 564 25.65 35.38 -49.64
C VAL A 564 25.03 34.07 -50.08
N CYS A 565 25.80 32.99 -50.04
CA CYS A 565 25.36 31.63 -50.28
C CYS A 565 25.85 30.70 -49.15
N PRO A 566 25.35 29.46 -49.03
CA PRO A 566 25.79 28.53 -47.99
C PRO A 566 27.30 28.32 -47.97
N GLU A 567 27.94 28.27 -49.15
CA GLU A 567 29.38 28.07 -49.30
C GLU A 567 30.18 29.28 -48.82
N THR A 568 29.81 30.51 -49.21
CA THR A 568 30.53 31.73 -48.77
C THR A 568 30.36 32.00 -47.28
N MET A 569 29.26 31.56 -46.66
CA MET A 569 29.06 31.63 -45.21
C MET A 569 29.75 30.50 -44.43
N ALA A 570 29.66 29.25 -44.88
CA ALA A 570 30.07 28.09 -44.07
C ALA A 570 31.54 27.69 -44.26
N CYS A 571 32.12 27.86 -45.46
CA CYS A 571 33.51 27.47 -45.73
C CYS A 571 34.58 28.24 -44.92
N PRO A 572 34.39 29.52 -44.54
CA PRO A 572 35.28 30.19 -43.59
C PRO A 572 35.27 29.61 -42.16
N VAL A 573 34.18 28.95 -41.74
CA VAL A 573 33.99 28.48 -40.36
C VAL A 573 34.65 27.11 -40.16
N LYS A 574 35.85 27.10 -39.59
CA LYS A 574 36.67 25.88 -39.42
C LYS A 574 36.29 25.09 -38.17
N GLY A 575 35.22 24.31 -38.28
CA GLY A 575 34.83 23.30 -37.28
C GLY A 575 34.13 23.86 -36.03
N GLY A 576 34.06 23.03 -34.99
CA GLY A 576 33.31 23.33 -33.77
C GLY A 576 31.78 23.37 -33.97
N ARG A 577 31.04 23.69 -32.91
CA ARG A 577 29.57 23.67 -32.92
C ARG A 577 28.94 24.57 -33.98
N MET A 578 29.53 25.73 -34.28
CA MET A 578 29.00 26.65 -35.29
C MET A 578 29.04 26.05 -36.70
N ARG A 579 30.16 25.41 -37.09
CA ARG A 579 30.22 24.70 -38.37
C ARG A 579 29.28 23.50 -38.38
N GLN A 580 29.22 22.74 -37.29
CA GLN A 580 28.29 21.61 -37.17
C GLN A 580 26.83 22.05 -37.39
N TYR A 581 26.38 23.15 -36.78
CA TYR A 581 25.01 23.65 -36.99
C TYR A 581 24.77 24.16 -38.41
N MET A 582 25.78 24.66 -39.11
CA MET A 582 25.69 25.00 -40.53
C MET A 582 25.57 23.75 -41.41
N ASP A 583 26.30 22.67 -41.10
CA ASP A 583 26.20 21.38 -41.80
C ASP A 583 24.85 20.69 -41.51
N ASP A 584 24.43 20.65 -40.24
CA ASP A 584 23.16 20.04 -39.77
C ASP A 584 21.90 20.76 -40.32
N SER A 585 22.04 22.01 -40.81
CA SER A 585 20.94 22.82 -41.38
C SER A 585 21.02 23.02 -42.90
N LEU A 586 22.02 22.42 -43.57
CA LEU A 586 22.26 22.62 -45.00
C LEU A 586 21.20 21.94 -45.88
N ILE A 587 20.49 22.73 -46.69
CA ILE A 587 19.54 22.21 -47.69
C ILE A 587 20.33 21.69 -48.89
N LEU A 588 20.43 20.37 -49.03
CA LEU A 588 21.20 19.70 -50.10
C LEU A 588 20.48 19.66 -51.47
N SER A 589 19.18 19.98 -51.53
CA SER A 589 18.39 19.97 -52.78
C SER A 589 17.16 20.88 -52.67
N PRO A 590 16.77 21.59 -53.75
CA PRO A 590 15.56 22.42 -53.76
C PRO A 590 14.28 21.60 -53.57
N SER A 591 13.21 22.25 -53.08
CA SER A 591 11.90 21.61 -52.92
C SER A 591 11.20 21.44 -54.27
N ASN A 592 10.88 20.19 -54.63
CA ASN A 592 10.00 19.86 -55.76
C ASN A 592 8.50 19.96 -55.39
N LYS A 593 8.17 20.55 -54.24
CA LYS A 593 6.79 20.81 -53.78
C LYS A 593 6.62 22.30 -53.52
N GLY A 594 5.48 22.86 -53.93
CA GLY A 594 5.10 24.22 -53.58
C GLY A 594 4.93 24.40 -52.07
N SER A 595 5.11 25.64 -51.61
CA SER A 595 4.88 26.06 -50.23
C SER A 595 3.44 25.82 -49.80
N CYS A 596 3.19 25.62 -48.50
CA CYS A 596 1.82 25.59 -47.99
C CYS A 596 1.08 26.92 -48.25
N GLU A 597 -0.25 26.83 -48.36
CA GLU A 597 -1.11 28.02 -48.36
C GLU A 597 -1.00 28.76 -47.02
N THR A 598 -0.97 30.09 -47.06
CA THR A 598 -1.07 30.92 -45.84
C THR A 598 -2.49 30.88 -45.30
N PRO A 599 -2.71 30.74 -43.98
CA PRO A 599 -4.03 30.98 -43.40
C PRO A 599 -4.49 32.41 -43.69
N PRO A 600 -5.80 32.70 -43.66
CA PRO A 600 -6.29 34.08 -43.74
C PRO A 600 -5.71 34.91 -42.58
N PRO A 601 -5.59 36.24 -42.75
CA PRO A 601 -5.29 37.13 -41.63
C PRO A 601 -6.39 37.01 -40.56
N PHE A 602 -6.03 37.24 -39.31
CA PHE A 602 -7.03 37.43 -38.26
C PHE A 602 -7.82 38.72 -38.52
N GLU A 603 -9.14 38.65 -38.44
CA GLU A 603 -9.97 39.85 -38.25
C GLU A 603 -9.60 40.50 -36.90
N ASP A 604 -9.65 41.84 -36.80
CA ASP A 604 -9.25 42.57 -35.58
C ASP A 604 -9.94 42.03 -34.31
N ASP A 605 -11.22 41.69 -34.46
CA ASP A 605 -12.09 41.19 -33.41
C ASP A 605 -11.74 39.74 -33.02
N GLU A 606 -11.15 38.94 -33.92
CA GLU A 606 -10.62 37.60 -33.62
C GLU A 606 -9.25 37.69 -32.95
N LEU A 607 -8.34 38.52 -33.49
CA LEU A 607 -7.02 38.77 -32.90
C LEU A 607 -7.14 39.27 -31.46
N LYS A 608 -8.06 40.20 -31.21
CA LYS A 608 -8.38 40.70 -29.87
C LYS A 608 -8.84 39.58 -28.94
N LYS A 609 -9.83 38.76 -29.36
CA LYS A 609 -10.34 37.62 -28.56
C LYS A 609 -9.23 36.60 -28.27
N PHE A 610 -8.34 36.34 -29.23
CA PHE A 610 -7.18 35.46 -29.04
C PHE A 610 -6.20 36.01 -28.00
N LEU A 611 -5.84 37.29 -28.08
CA LEU A 611 -4.91 37.95 -27.15
C LEU A 611 -5.50 38.08 -25.73
N GLU A 612 -6.78 38.43 -25.61
CA GLU A 612 -7.50 38.47 -24.33
C GLU A 612 -7.56 37.08 -23.69
N LYS A 613 -7.91 36.04 -24.47
CA LYS A 613 -7.92 34.65 -24.01
C LYS A 613 -6.53 34.18 -23.56
N LYS A 614 -5.48 34.48 -24.33
CA LYS A 614 -4.09 34.16 -23.98
C LYS A 614 -3.72 34.78 -22.63
N LYS A 615 -3.93 36.09 -22.48
CA LYS A 615 -3.65 36.84 -21.24
C LYS A 615 -4.46 36.35 -20.03
N SER A 616 -5.68 35.84 -20.27
CA SER A 616 -6.51 35.22 -19.23
C SER A 616 -5.92 33.89 -18.75
N VAL A 617 -5.49 33.03 -19.68
CA VAL A 617 -4.88 31.73 -19.35
C VAL A 617 -3.49 31.89 -18.70
N GLU A 618 -2.70 32.88 -19.12
CA GLU A 618 -1.40 33.18 -18.51
C GLU A 618 -1.55 33.53 -17.02
N LYS A 619 -2.56 34.33 -16.64
CA LYS A 619 -2.91 34.63 -15.24
C LYS A 619 -3.42 33.41 -14.47
N GLU A 620 -4.16 32.51 -15.12
CA GLU A 620 -4.66 31.30 -14.48
C GLU A 620 -3.50 30.33 -14.13
N VAL A 621 -2.52 30.20 -15.04
CA VAL A 621 -1.30 29.41 -14.81
C VAL A 621 -0.39 30.06 -13.75
N GLU A 622 -0.28 31.38 -13.73
CA GLU A 622 0.42 32.12 -12.66
C GLU A 622 -0.22 31.85 -11.29
N LYS A 623 -1.56 31.90 -11.21
CA LYS A 623 -2.30 31.55 -9.98
C LYS A 623 -2.04 30.11 -9.53
N TRP A 624 -2.16 29.12 -10.42
CA TRP A 624 -1.89 27.71 -10.07
C TRP A 624 -0.45 27.49 -9.60
N THR A 625 0.51 28.23 -10.17
CA THR A 625 1.92 28.17 -9.78
C THR A 625 2.12 28.68 -8.35
N ASN A 626 1.48 29.79 -8.01
CA ASN A 626 1.52 30.35 -6.65
C ASN A 626 0.81 29.42 -5.63
N GLU A 627 -0.36 28.89 -5.97
CA GLU A 627 -1.08 27.91 -5.13
C GLU A 627 -0.26 26.64 -4.86
N TYR A 628 0.45 26.13 -5.87
CA TYR A 628 1.36 24.99 -5.72
C TYR A 628 2.52 25.29 -4.76
N TRP A 629 3.21 26.42 -4.93
CA TRP A 629 4.33 26.78 -4.05
C TRP A 629 3.87 27.11 -2.62
N GLU A 630 2.66 27.63 -2.44
CA GLU A 630 2.05 27.77 -1.12
C GLU A 630 1.83 26.42 -0.42
N GLU A 631 1.35 25.39 -1.10
CA GLU A 631 1.21 24.05 -0.51
C GLU A 631 2.57 23.42 -0.20
N GLN A 632 3.57 23.58 -1.08
CA GLN A 632 4.93 23.07 -0.82
C GLN A 632 5.61 23.78 0.36
N ASN A 633 5.42 25.09 0.51
CA ASN A 633 5.96 25.81 1.67
C ASN A 633 5.27 25.41 2.98
N LYS A 634 4.00 25.00 2.95
CA LYS A 634 3.28 24.45 4.10
C LYS A 634 3.73 23.03 4.44
N SER A 635 4.05 22.19 3.45
CA SER A 635 4.56 20.82 3.66
C SER A 635 6.01 20.75 4.16
N LEU A 636 6.77 21.85 4.06
CA LEU A 636 8.13 21.99 4.58
C LEU A 636 8.20 22.48 6.05
N GLN A 637 7.05 22.78 6.69
CA GLN A 637 6.98 23.33 8.05
C GLN A 637 6.46 22.32 9.12
N HIS A 638 6.27 21.04 8.77
CA HIS A 638 5.62 20.00 9.62
C HIS A 638 6.25 18.58 9.51
#